data_AF-A0A939ZTG9-F1
#
_entry.id   AF-A0A939ZTG9-F1
#
_cell.length_a   1.000
_cell.length_b   1.000
_cell.length_c   1.000
_cell.angle_alpha   90.00
_cell.angle_beta   90.00
_cell.angle_gamma   90.00
#
_symmetry.space_group_name_H-M   'P 1'
#
loop_
_entity.id
_entity.type
_entity.pdbx_description
1 polymer ?
#
loop_
_entity_poly.entity_id
_entity_poly.type
_entity_poly.pdbx_seq_one_letter_code
_entity_poly.pdbx_strand_id
1 'polypeptide(L)'
;MKKNGIVRWTVLALLVCCILCGLSACSFLNFSGLGNESKNKELTVTVHIEGYEVTDFVNKTNHIIKKPDKDPVKEGYEFIMWCSDEECTQELPYGEKLVSDIDIYPKWEIKTMTVTLVDAVAQADSTVRTTYNTTVTLPTKQSAGYDFTGWYTDEECHNKFSADTKITADLTLYAGWKAIDYNISYALYGGALEAGAPQTYTMFSATTLPGCTKNGYTFVGWYDNPSFNGTAVTAIAKGNQGTKYFYAKYICDLADVSAKYNSVTVTEDSVAFSVKYTQSTIDLTEYLTFSDGATYVVSDAGGRLSSIALAENNGNDDITHEYTLTVTAENGTTQKEYSLTITQFTRKQVVVTYYVESSIYYRSDDRQAGDKAETVDDPEPAEGYTFGCWCLGSVDGEQYDFNSILVADVDVDLYAKFDPITYYLYYVLGGGDNDVSNPATYTVEDAVTFADALPTSDEYTFDGWYNADYSEKITGIALGITGDKTLYARYTLINKTVMDFTGVTEITLAELNDYFVYAMYNRMSDIQIRITGGEPNEELRPHIESAFAASNYVDGAEGHGVDSSFSVTANSSGVWNIHFSNVDYNNAPNKNATGGTYSQTEPYAMHLSETGRAADFNDFAIEHIADTLVVNDTEQLVYAVEHGYRPVPTAQSPAESVYNKAKIVLRCIIDNDMSDYEKALAIYEYLIRNVSYDHETFD
;
A
#
# COMPACT_ATOMS: atom_id res chain seq x y z
N MET A 1 -83.52 86.69 -11.12
CA MET A 1 -84.21 87.99 -10.96
C MET A 1 -83.21 89.11 -11.28
N LYS A 2 -83.56 89.93 -12.28
CA LYS A 2 -83.11 91.31 -12.66
C LYS A 2 -81.59 91.60 -12.75
N LYS A 3 -80.99 91.80 -13.95
CA LYS A 3 -81.01 92.98 -14.89
C LYS A 3 -80.20 94.17 -14.33
N ASN A 4 -79.36 94.98 -15.01
CA ASN A 4 -78.94 95.33 -16.41
C ASN A 4 -77.70 96.28 -16.24
N GLY A 5 -76.83 96.65 -17.20
CA GLY A 5 -76.77 96.66 -18.68
C GLY A 5 -75.30 96.88 -19.16
N ILE A 6 -74.87 96.53 -20.39
CA ILE A 6 -75.16 97.10 -21.73
C ILE A 6 -74.69 98.56 -21.86
N VAL A 7 -73.89 99.07 -22.81
CA VAL A 7 -73.05 98.62 -23.96
C VAL A 7 -72.44 99.91 -24.57
N ARG A 8 -71.25 99.81 -25.18
CA ARG A 8 -70.69 100.59 -26.31
C ARG A 8 -71.07 102.09 -26.50
N TRP A 9 -70.04 102.93 -26.35
CA TRP A 9 -69.66 104.09 -27.18
C TRP A 9 -68.10 104.07 -27.11
N THR A 10 -67.24 104.12 -28.12
CA THR A 10 -67.33 104.56 -29.51
C THR A 10 -66.07 103.99 -30.22
N VAL A 11 -66.24 102.99 -31.08
CA VAL A 11 -65.29 102.67 -32.16
C VAL A 11 -65.82 103.43 -33.37
N LEU A 12 -65.30 104.63 -33.65
CA LEU A 12 -65.27 105.29 -34.96
C LEU A 12 -64.83 106.75 -34.77
N ALA A 13 -63.52 106.96 -34.65
CA ALA A 13 -62.93 108.28 -34.90
C ALA A 13 -61.48 108.08 -35.38
N LEU A 14 -61.33 108.15 -36.70
CA LEU A 14 -60.15 108.65 -37.42
C LEU A 14 -58.91 107.74 -37.44
N LEU A 15 -58.94 106.61 -38.16
CA LEU A 15 -58.49 106.51 -39.55
C LEU A 15 -58.64 107.78 -40.42
N VAL A 16 -57.54 108.16 -41.10
CA VAL A 16 -57.40 109.25 -42.09
C VAL A 16 -56.85 110.57 -41.52
N CYS A 17 -55.57 110.54 -41.14
CA CYS A 17 -54.61 111.59 -41.50
C CYS A 17 -53.21 110.98 -41.39
N CYS A 18 -52.30 111.29 -42.33
CA CYS A 18 -50.97 110.69 -42.51
C CYS A 18 -50.87 109.49 -43.47
N ILE A 19 -51.53 109.59 -44.62
CA ILE A 19 -50.88 109.27 -45.90
C ILE A 19 -50.61 110.62 -46.56
N LEU A 20 -49.34 111.04 -46.59
CA LEU A 20 -48.67 111.88 -47.60
C LEU A 20 -47.27 112.23 -47.07
N CYS A 21 -46.29 112.27 -47.96
CA CYS A 21 -44.82 112.23 -47.73
C CYS A 21 -44.33 110.82 -47.34
N GLY A 22 -43.83 109.93 -48.21
CA GLY A 22 -43.10 110.12 -49.47
C GLY A 22 -41.69 109.55 -49.29
N LEU A 23 -41.49 108.33 -49.83
CA LEU A 23 -40.24 107.71 -50.38
C LEU A 23 -38.90 108.38 -50.03
N SER A 24 -37.82 107.71 -49.60
CA SER A 24 -37.25 106.48 -50.16
C SER A 24 -36.01 106.05 -49.36
N ALA A 25 -35.84 104.74 -49.24
CA ALA A 25 -34.59 103.96 -49.40
C ALA A 25 -33.33 104.27 -48.57
N CYS A 26 -32.82 103.15 -48.04
CA CYS A 26 -31.42 102.78 -47.84
C CYS A 26 -30.75 102.99 -46.47
N SER A 27 -30.59 101.81 -45.83
CA SER A 27 -29.38 101.27 -45.21
C SER A 27 -28.87 101.83 -43.88
N PHE A 28 -28.86 100.91 -42.91
CA PHE A 28 -27.84 100.68 -41.87
C PHE A 28 -27.36 101.90 -41.04
N LEU A 29 -27.69 101.87 -39.74
CA LEU A 29 -26.72 101.91 -38.62
C LEU A 29 -27.43 101.62 -37.28
N ASN A 30 -26.84 100.72 -36.50
CA ASN A 30 -27.24 100.26 -35.16
C ASN A 30 -27.09 101.35 -34.08
N PHE A 31 -27.97 101.34 -33.07
CA PHE A 31 -27.71 100.91 -31.66
C PHE A 31 -28.97 101.28 -30.84
N SER A 32 -29.79 100.28 -30.48
CA SER A 32 -29.83 99.60 -29.16
C SER A 32 -30.55 100.39 -28.06
N GLY A 33 -31.49 99.72 -27.37
CA GLY A 33 -31.92 100.18 -26.05
C GLY A 33 -33.31 99.74 -25.65
N LEU A 34 -33.37 98.60 -24.95
CA LEU A 34 -34.37 98.23 -23.95
C LEU A 34 -35.73 97.72 -24.46
N GLY A 35 -35.67 96.53 -25.07
CA GLY A 35 -36.78 95.58 -25.04
C GLY A 35 -36.94 94.98 -23.64
N ASN A 36 -38.18 94.99 -23.17
CA ASN A 36 -38.65 94.27 -22.00
C ASN A 36 -38.79 92.78 -22.37
N GLU A 37 -37.77 91.98 -22.07
CA GLU A 37 -37.88 90.52 -21.97
C GLU A 37 -37.40 90.11 -20.57
N SER A 38 -38.31 89.90 -19.62
CA SER A 38 -38.01 88.97 -18.53
C SER A 38 -38.22 87.55 -19.07
N LYS A 39 -37.21 87.03 -19.76
CA LYS A 39 -37.12 85.61 -20.10
C LYS A 39 -37.25 84.80 -18.82
N ASN A 40 -38.27 83.94 -18.72
CA ASN A 40 -38.19 82.79 -17.81
C ASN A 40 -36.94 82.02 -18.24
N LYS A 41 -35.87 82.05 -17.46
CA LYS A 41 -34.77 81.11 -17.65
C LYS A 41 -35.37 79.74 -17.35
N GLU A 42 -35.53 78.90 -18.37
CA GLU A 42 -35.90 77.49 -18.17
C GLU A 42 -34.75 76.85 -17.40
N LEU A 43 -34.97 76.56 -16.11
CA LEU A 43 -34.01 75.86 -15.28
C LEU A 43 -34.04 74.38 -15.64
N THR A 44 -32.87 73.79 -15.86
CA THR A 44 -32.71 72.38 -16.23
C THR A 44 -32.27 71.55 -15.04
N VAL A 45 -32.91 70.40 -14.85
CA VAL A 45 -32.44 69.35 -13.95
C VAL A 45 -31.86 68.24 -14.81
N THR A 46 -30.62 67.85 -14.54
CA THR A 46 -29.97 66.73 -15.23
C THR A 46 -29.90 65.56 -14.28
N VAL A 47 -30.48 64.42 -14.68
CA VAL A 47 -30.49 63.20 -13.88
C VAL A 47 -29.40 62.27 -14.40
N HIS A 48 -28.43 61.93 -13.55
CA HIS A 48 -27.29 61.07 -13.91
C HIS A 48 -27.59 59.59 -13.67
N ILE A 49 -28.72 59.12 -14.21
CA ILE A 49 -29.12 57.72 -14.27
C ILE A 49 -30.16 57.49 -15.38
N GLU A 50 -30.03 56.39 -16.12
CA GLU A 50 -30.95 56.06 -17.22
C GLU A 50 -32.33 55.61 -16.70
N GLY A 51 -33.39 56.01 -17.41
CA GLY A 51 -34.77 55.57 -17.13
C GLY A 51 -35.59 56.45 -16.18
N TYR A 52 -35.06 57.61 -15.76
CA TYR A 52 -35.79 58.61 -14.98
C TYR A 52 -36.03 59.89 -15.77
N GLU A 53 -37.27 60.36 -15.77
CA GLU A 53 -37.64 61.60 -16.44
C GLU A 53 -37.46 62.80 -15.50
N VAL A 54 -36.94 63.90 -16.04
CA VAL A 54 -36.72 65.17 -15.29
C VAL A 54 -37.98 65.67 -14.59
N THR A 55 -39.16 65.33 -15.11
CA THR A 55 -40.45 65.73 -14.57
C THR A 55 -40.79 65.09 -13.22
N ASP A 56 -40.05 64.06 -12.80
CA ASP A 56 -40.32 63.32 -11.57
C ASP A 56 -39.78 64.04 -10.31
N PHE A 57 -38.91 65.03 -10.49
CA PHE A 57 -38.24 65.75 -9.39
C PHE A 57 -38.74 67.17 -9.15
N VAL A 58 -39.48 67.78 -10.07
CA VAL A 58 -39.85 69.19 -9.97
C VAL A 58 -41.35 69.42 -10.22
N ASN A 59 -41.99 70.17 -9.32
CA ASN A 59 -43.36 70.62 -9.54
C ASN A 59 -43.40 71.70 -10.63
N LYS A 60 -44.03 71.37 -11.77
CA LYS A 60 -44.10 72.23 -12.97
C LYS A 60 -44.79 73.59 -12.76
N THR A 61 -45.54 73.78 -11.67
CA THR A 61 -46.30 75.02 -11.41
C THR A 61 -45.56 75.99 -10.49
N ASN A 62 -44.76 75.49 -9.53
CA ASN A 62 -44.08 76.33 -8.54
C ASN A 62 -42.56 76.12 -8.45
N HIS A 63 -42.00 75.23 -9.28
CA HIS A 63 -40.57 74.90 -9.36
C HIS A 63 -39.96 74.37 -8.05
N ILE A 64 -40.75 73.75 -7.19
CA ILE A 64 -40.27 73.12 -5.95
C ILE A 64 -39.75 71.71 -6.25
N ILE A 65 -38.59 71.37 -5.69
CA ILE A 65 -37.99 70.03 -5.73
C ILE A 65 -38.85 69.08 -4.89
N LYS A 66 -39.31 67.98 -5.47
CA LYS A 66 -40.05 66.93 -4.77
C LYS A 66 -39.29 65.61 -4.81
N LYS A 67 -39.55 64.76 -3.82
CA LYS A 67 -39.10 63.36 -3.87
C LYS A 67 -39.82 62.65 -5.02
N PRO A 68 -39.12 61.87 -5.87
CA PRO A 68 -39.74 61.07 -6.90
C PRO A 68 -40.76 60.07 -6.33
N ASP A 69 -41.77 59.74 -7.14
CA ASP A 69 -42.83 58.81 -6.75
C ASP A 69 -42.35 57.33 -6.75
N LYS A 70 -41.17 57.05 -7.33
CA LYS A 70 -40.51 55.74 -7.35
C LYS A 70 -39.01 55.91 -7.16
N ASP A 71 -38.42 55.13 -6.26
CA ASP A 71 -36.97 55.05 -6.10
C ASP A 71 -36.34 54.23 -7.24
N PRO A 72 -35.13 54.61 -7.70
CA PRO A 72 -34.46 53.90 -8.79
C PRO A 72 -34.05 52.50 -8.34
N VAL A 73 -33.95 51.58 -9.31
CA VAL A 73 -33.55 50.19 -9.04
C VAL A 73 -32.24 49.90 -9.76
N LYS A 74 -31.27 49.35 -9.01
CA LYS A 74 -30.01 48.84 -9.53
C LYS A 74 -29.78 47.45 -8.97
N GLU A 75 -29.61 46.46 -9.84
CA GLU A 75 -29.39 45.07 -9.42
C GLU A 75 -28.16 44.97 -8.52
N GLY A 76 -28.30 44.31 -7.37
CA GLY A 76 -27.22 44.16 -6.39
C GLY A 76 -26.97 45.34 -5.45
N TYR A 77 -27.69 46.46 -5.60
CA TYR A 77 -27.53 47.65 -4.76
C TYR A 77 -28.87 48.10 -4.16
N GLU A 78 -28.81 48.74 -2.99
CA GLU A 78 -29.90 49.45 -2.35
C GLU A 78 -29.77 50.94 -2.63
N PHE A 79 -30.87 51.57 -3.06
CA PHE A 79 -30.91 53.01 -3.24
C PHE A 79 -31.03 53.68 -1.88
N ILE A 80 -30.08 54.55 -1.55
CA ILE A 80 -30.05 55.24 -0.25
C ILE A 80 -30.76 56.59 -0.35
N MET A 81 -30.32 57.42 -1.29
CA MET A 81 -30.80 58.80 -1.42
C MET A 81 -30.36 59.44 -2.75
N TRP A 82 -31.00 60.55 -3.10
CA TRP A 82 -30.56 61.44 -4.18
C TRP A 82 -29.65 62.53 -3.62
N CYS A 83 -28.62 62.90 -4.37
CA CYS A 83 -27.63 63.90 -4.01
C CYS A 83 -27.55 65.01 -5.05
N SER A 84 -27.13 66.21 -4.63
CA SER A 84 -26.94 67.36 -5.53
C SER A 84 -25.51 67.51 -6.06
N ASP A 85 -24.63 66.56 -5.76
CA ASP A 85 -23.24 66.50 -6.22
C ASP A 85 -22.84 65.04 -6.50
N GLU A 86 -21.88 64.86 -7.40
CA GLU A 86 -21.44 63.54 -7.91
C GLU A 86 -20.86 62.63 -6.82
N GLU A 87 -20.12 63.22 -5.87
CA GLU A 87 -19.54 62.52 -4.72
C GLU A 87 -20.58 62.20 -3.63
N CYS A 88 -21.83 62.63 -3.83
CA CYS A 88 -22.93 62.39 -2.90
C CYS A 88 -22.64 62.88 -1.47
N THR A 89 -22.02 64.05 -1.36
CA THR A 89 -21.72 64.71 -0.08
C THR A 89 -22.88 65.56 0.44
N GLN A 90 -23.80 65.96 -0.43
CA GLN A 90 -24.97 66.77 -0.12
C GLN A 90 -26.26 66.07 -0.56
N GLU A 91 -27.18 65.88 0.38
CA GLU A 91 -28.53 65.40 0.09
C GLU A 91 -29.29 66.40 -0.77
N LEU A 92 -30.08 65.88 -1.71
CA LEU A 92 -30.97 66.71 -2.51
C LEU A 92 -32.00 67.43 -1.62
N PRO A 93 -32.07 68.78 -1.62
CA PRO A 93 -32.89 69.53 -0.69
C PRO A 93 -34.38 69.56 -1.13
N TYR A 94 -35.13 68.53 -0.75
CA TYR A 94 -36.57 68.46 -1.06
C TYR A 94 -37.37 69.61 -0.41
N GLY A 95 -38.40 70.09 -1.12
CA GLY A 95 -39.26 71.18 -0.66
C GLY A 95 -38.74 72.58 -0.97
N GLU A 96 -37.48 72.70 -1.39
CA GLU A 96 -36.87 73.96 -1.78
C GLU A 96 -37.22 74.35 -3.22
N LYS A 97 -37.29 75.67 -3.47
CA LYS A 97 -37.53 76.20 -4.82
C LYS A 97 -36.24 76.17 -5.62
N LEU A 98 -36.31 75.60 -6.82
CA LEU A 98 -35.18 75.60 -7.74
C LEU A 98 -34.89 77.03 -8.23
N VAL A 99 -33.68 77.52 -7.98
CA VAL A 99 -33.22 78.88 -8.33
C VAL A 99 -32.11 78.90 -9.40
N SER A 100 -31.52 77.74 -9.71
CA SER A 100 -30.54 77.51 -10.77
C SER A 100 -30.64 76.07 -11.30
N ASP A 101 -29.92 75.77 -12.38
CA ASP A 101 -29.79 74.40 -12.91
C ASP A 101 -29.10 73.51 -11.86
N ILE A 102 -29.44 72.21 -11.83
CA ILE A 102 -28.91 71.25 -10.84
C ILE A 102 -28.68 69.87 -11.49
N ASP A 103 -27.54 69.26 -11.18
CA ASP A 103 -27.22 67.87 -11.48
C ASP A 103 -27.55 67.00 -10.27
N ILE A 104 -28.20 65.85 -10.50
CA ILE A 104 -28.65 64.97 -9.42
C ILE A 104 -28.13 63.56 -9.64
N TYR A 105 -27.58 62.96 -8.58
CA TYR A 105 -26.91 61.66 -8.58
C TYR A 105 -27.54 60.71 -7.57
N PRO A 106 -27.75 59.42 -7.90
CA PRO A 106 -28.23 58.43 -6.94
C PRO A 106 -27.07 57.84 -6.10
N LYS A 107 -27.26 57.77 -4.78
CA LYS A 107 -26.37 57.05 -3.87
C LYS A 107 -26.80 55.59 -3.75
N TRP A 108 -25.84 54.69 -3.95
CA TRP A 108 -26.03 53.24 -3.87
C TRP A 108 -25.21 52.63 -2.76
N GLU A 109 -25.80 51.71 -2.02
CA GLU A 109 -25.09 50.81 -1.11
C GLU A 109 -25.15 49.39 -1.65
N ILE A 110 -24.03 48.66 -1.68
CA ILE A 110 -24.05 47.29 -2.18
C ILE A 110 -24.84 46.40 -1.21
N LYS A 111 -25.74 45.56 -1.73
CA LYS A 111 -26.53 44.66 -0.88
C LYS A 111 -25.61 43.68 -0.19
N THR A 112 -25.86 43.45 1.09
CA THR A 112 -25.21 42.40 1.88
C THR A 112 -26.11 41.18 1.93
N MET A 113 -25.59 40.03 1.49
CA MET A 113 -26.28 38.75 1.53
C MET A 113 -25.88 37.99 2.79
N THR A 114 -26.84 37.28 3.37
CA THR A 114 -26.65 36.43 4.54
C THR A 114 -26.66 34.97 4.12
N VAL A 115 -25.58 34.25 4.47
CA VAL A 115 -25.47 32.80 4.31
C VAL A 115 -25.66 32.17 5.69
N THR A 116 -26.75 31.43 5.86
CA THR A 116 -27.06 30.70 7.09
C THR A 116 -26.44 29.32 7.03
N LEU A 117 -25.65 28.95 8.03
CA LEU A 117 -24.97 27.66 8.13
C LEU A 117 -25.65 26.83 9.21
N VAL A 118 -26.27 25.73 8.82
CA VAL A 118 -26.99 24.82 9.70
C VAL A 118 -26.11 23.61 10.00
N ASP A 119 -25.90 23.33 11.29
CA ASP A 119 -25.05 22.25 11.79
C ASP A 119 -25.81 21.44 12.83
N ALA A 120 -26.64 20.52 12.35
CA ALA A 120 -27.52 19.70 13.18
C ALA A 120 -26.75 18.76 14.13
N VAL A 121 -25.56 18.30 13.73
CA VAL A 121 -24.73 17.38 14.53
C VAL A 121 -24.06 18.11 15.69
N ALA A 122 -23.43 19.27 15.44
CA ALA A 122 -22.82 20.06 16.51
C ALA A 122 -23.82 20.95 17.25
N GLN A 123 -25.07 21.06 16.76
CA GLN A 123 -26.09 22.01 17.22
C GLN A 123 -25.55 23.44 17.30
N ALA A 124 -24.80 23.83 16.26
CA ALA A 124 -23.99 25.05 16.25
C ALA A 124 -24.18 25.83 14.95
N ASP A 125 -25.42 26.26 14.74
CA ASP A 125 -25.80 27.11 13.61
C ASP A 125 -25.11 28.48 13.69
N SER A 126 -24.74 29.01 12.54
CA SER A 126 -24.09 30.32 12.45
C SER A 126 -24.46 31.04 11.15
N THR A 127 -24.07 32.30 11.04
CA THR A 127 -24.31 33.09 9.83
C THR A 127 -23.01 33.77 9.39
N VAL A 128 -22.76 33.76 8.09
CA VAL A 128 -21.71 34.55 7.44
C VAL A 128 -22.36 35.54 6.49
N ARG A 129 -21.72 36.70 6.29
CA ARG A 129 -22.22 37.75 5.39
C ARG A 129 -21.20 38.04 4.32
N THR A 130 -21.68 38.31 3.11
CA THR A 130 -20.86 38.73 1.98
C THR A 130 -21.60 39.76 1.13
N THR A 131 -20.92 40.51 0.27
CA THR A 131 -21.57 41.49 -0.61
C THR A 131 -22.04 40.86 -1.90
N TYR A 132 -23.03 41.48 -2.56
CA TYR A 132 -23.63 40.96 -3.78
C TYR A 132 -22.60 40.58 -4.86
N ASN A 133 -22.80 39.42 -5.48
CA ASN A 133 -22.01 38.87 -6.58
C ASN A 133 -20.53 38.61 -6.22
N THR A 134 -20.27 38.31 -4.95
CA THR A 134 -18.95 37.87 -4.45
C THR A 134 -19.04 36.46 -3.86
N THR A 135 -17.90 35.80 -3.67
CA THR A 135 -17.82 34.47 -3.03
C THR A 135 -17.79 34.58 -1.50
N VAL A 136 -17.93 33.45 -0.81
CA VAL A 136 -17.91 33.38 0.66
C VAL A 136 -16.95 32.29 1.13
N THR A 137 -16.13 32.59 2.12
CA THR A 137 -15.27 31.59 2.78
C THR A 137 -16.06 30.90 3.89
N LEU A 138 -16.22 29.58 3.78
CA LEU A 138 -16.96 28.78 4.74
C LEU A 138 -16.03 28.11 5.76
N PRO A 139 -16.41 28.01 7.04
CA PRO A 139 -15.60 27.34 8.05
C PRO A 139 -15.60 25.82 7.82
N THR A 140 -14.48 25.18 8.16
CA THR A 140 -14.47 23.72 8.39
C THR A 140 -15.05 23.43 9.77
N LYS A 141 -15.66 22.25 9.92
CA LYS A 141 -16.28 21.80 11.17
C LYS A 141 -15.61 20.52 11.66
N GLN A 142 -15.69 20.28 12.98
CA GLN A 142 -15.20 19.07 13.62
C GLN A 142 -16.23 18.60 14.65
N SER A 143 -16.47 17.29 14.69
CA SER A 143 -17.34 16.66 15.68
C SER A 143 -16.81 15.27 16.00
N ALA A 144 -16.90 14.84 17.26
CA ALA A 144 -16.40 13.54 17.68
C ALA A 144 -17.19 12.41 16.98
N GLY A 145 -16.46 11.48 16.36
CA GLY A 145 -17.04 10.33 15.64
C GLY A 145 -17.62 10.64 14.26
N TYR A 146 -17.41 11.85 13.72
CA TYR A 146 -17.82 12.20 12.37
C TYR A 146 -16.71 12.91 11.59
N ASP A 147 -16.60 12.59 10.30
CA ASP A 147 -15.85 13.35 9.31
C ASP A 147 -16.75 14.40 8.66
N PHE A 148 -16.27 15.64 8.61
CA PHE A 148 -16.96 16.73 7.93
C PHE A 148 -16.74 16.63 6.41
N THR A 149 -17.81 16.41 5.65
CA THR A 149 -17.73 16.17 4.20
C THR A 149 -17.91 17.43 3.35
N GLY A 150 -18.35 18.54 3.97
CA GLY A 150 -18.53 19.85 3.35
C GLY A 150 -19.88 20.48 3.64
N TRP A 151 -20.16 21.59 2.95
CA TRP A 151 -21.44 22.30 3.01
C TRP A 151 -22.30 21.95 1.80
N TYR A 152 -23.60 21.79 2.00
CA TYR A 152 -24.57 21.35 0.99
C TYR A 152 -25.75 22.32 0.89
N THR A 153 -26.39 22.41 -0.26
CA THR A 153 -27.54 23.32 -0.47
C THR A 153 -28.88 22.72 -0.06
N ASP A 154 -28.91 21.43 0.28
CA ASP A 154 -30.08 20.70 0.76
C ASP A 154 -29.79 19.99 2.09
N GLU A 155 -30.84 19.80 2.90
CA GLU A 155 -30.75 19.21 4.24
C GLU A 155 -30.30 17.74 4.18
N GLU A 156 -30.68 17.03 3.13
CA GLU A 156 -30.27 15.65 2.88
C GLU A 156 -28.82 15.51 2.39
N CYS A 157 -28.11 16.62 2.18
CA CYS A 157 -26.71 16.67 1.78
C CYS A 157 -26.38 15.96 0.46
N HIS A 158 -27.24 16.07 -0.55
CA HIS A 158 -27.00 15.52 -1.88
C HIS A 158 -26.21 16.47 -2.80
N ASN A 159 -26.42 17.78 -2.67
CA ASN A 159 -25.85 18.79 -3.57
C ASN A 159 -24.79 19.61 -2.83
N LYS A 160 -23.52 19.24 -3.03
CA LYS A 160 -22.39 19.93 -2.38
C LYS A 160 -22.23 21.34 -2.92
N PHE A 161 -22.16 22.31 -2.02
CA PHE A 161 -21.95 23.71 -2.37
C PHE A 161 -20.50 23.96 -2.81
N SER A 162 -20.33 24.64 -3.94
CA SER A 162 -19.02 25.07 -4.43
C SER A 162 -18.65 26.44 -3.84
N ALA A 163 -17.44 26.57 -3.28
CA ALA A 163 -16.95 27.83 -2.71
C ALA A 163 -16.77 28.96 -3.76
N ASP A 164 -16.69 28.61 -5.04
CA ASP A 164 -16.58 29.56 -6.14
C ASP A 164 -17.94 30.14 -6.57
N THR A 165 -19.04 29.68 -5.97
CA THR A 165 -20.39 30.19 -6.28
C THR A 165 -20.52 31.62 -5.78
N LYS A 166 -20.85 32.55 -6.70
CA LYS A 166 -21.13 33.94 -6.35
C LYS A 166 -22.51 34.06 -5.69
N ILE A 167 -22.56 34.75 -4.56
CA ILE A 167 -23.79 34.90 -3.77
C ILE A 167 -24.59 36.09 -4.28
N THR A 168 -25.78 35.83 -4.83
CA THR A 168 -26.69 36.85 -5.37
C THR A 168 -27.99 37.01 -4.58
N ALA A 169 -28.26 36.09 -3.65
CA ALA A 169 -29.40 36.11 -2.72
C ALA A 169 -29.00 35.44 -1.40
N ASP A 170 -29.77 35.68 -0.35
CA ASP A 170 -29.65 34.95 0.92
C ASP A 170 -29.87 33.45 0.68
N LEU A 171 -29.07 32.60 1.33
CA LEU A 171 -29.17 31.15 1.20
C LEU A 171 -28.81 30.42 2.48
N THR A 172 -29.29 29.18 2.59
CA THR A 172 -28.99 28.28 3.72
C THR A 172 -28.15 27.11 3.22
N LEU A 173 -27.07 26.80 3.95
CA LEU A 173 -26.23 25.63 3.71
C LEU A 173 -26.27 24.68 4.92
N TYR A 174 -26.13 23.39 4.65
CA TYR A 174 -26.20 22.32 5.64
C TYR A 174 -24.86 21.59 5.73
N ALA A 175 -24.38 21.35 6.95
CA ALA A 175 -23.14 20.61 7.19
C ALA A 175 -23.34 19.12 6.93
N GLY A 176 -22.57 18.55 5.99
CA GLY A 176 -22.55 17.12 5.75
C GLY A 176 -21.56 16.39 6.65
N TRP A 177 -21.99 15.25 7.20
CA TRP A 177 -21.22 14.45 8.15
C TRP A 177 -21.24 12.97 7.78
N LYS A 178 -20.08 12.30 7.89
CA LYS A 178 -19.96 10.85 7.72
C LYS A 178 -19.48 10.24 9.03
N ALA A 179 -20.20 9.24 9.57
CA ALA A 179 -19.76 8.56 10.78
C ALA A 179 -18.41 7.87 10.56
N ILE A 180 -17.50 7.98 11.54
CA ILE A 180 -16.20 7.31 11.49
C ILE A 180 -16.38 5.86 11.95
N ASP A 181 -15.97 4.92 11.10
CA ASP A 181 -15.85 3.51 11.44
C ASP A 181 -14.49 3.25 12.08
N TYR A 182 -14.48 2.72 13.30
CA TYR A 182 -13.28 2.32 14.01
C TYR A 182 -13.07 0.82 13.88
N ASN A 183 -11.83 0.39 13.61
CA ASN A 183 -11.51 -1.02 13.42
C ASN A 183 -11.53 -1.81 14.73
N ILE A 184 -11.92 -3.09 14.63
CA ILE A 184 -11.79 -4.09 15.67
C ILE A 184 -10.79 -5.15 15.18
N SER A 185 -9.77 -5.42 15.97
CA SER A 185 -8.77 -6.44 15.70
C SER A 185 -8.87 -7.55 16.75
N TYR A 186 -8.84 -8.80 16.30
CA TYR A 186 -8.95 -9.98 17.14
C TYR A 186 -7.67 -10.82 17.05
N ALA A 187 -7.03 -11.10 18.19
CA ALA A 187 -5.97 -12.08 18.30
C ALA A 187 -6.58 -13.44 18.69
N LEU A 188 -6.65 -14.35 17.72
CA LEU A 188 -7.38 -15.61 17.83
C LEU A 188 -6.56 -16.78 18.37
N TYR A 189 -5.22 -16.71 18.28
CA TYR A 189 -4.29 -17.74 18.75
C TYR A 189 -4.62 -19.15 18.26
N GLY A 190 -4.83 -19.28 16.94
CA GLY A 190 -5.22 -20.53 16.28
C GLY A 190 -6.71 -20.89 16.41
N GLY A 191 -7.52 -20.05 17.06
CA GLY A 191 -8.98 -20.16 17.05
C GLY A 191 -9.64 -19.53 15.82
N ALA A 192 -10.95 -19.74 15.71
CA ALA A 192 -11.79 -19.22 14.63
C ALA A 192 -12.96 -18.40 15.19
N LEU A 193 -13.18 -17.22 14.61
CA LEU A 193 -14.32 -16.35 14.93
C LEU A 193 -15.63 -16.92 14.40
N GLU A 194 -16.72 -16.68 15.12
CA GLU A 194 -18.05 -16.95 14.60
C GLU A 194 -18.38 -16.09 13.38
N ALA A 195 -19.18 -16.64 12.46
CA ALA A 195 -19.61 -15.94 11.26
C ALA A 195 -20.38 -14.64 11.61
N GLY A 196 -20.05 -13.54 10.94
CA GLY A 196 -20.66 -12.24 11.19
C GLY A 196 -20.00 -11.43 12.31
N ALA A 197 -18.81 -11.84 12.78
CA ALA A 197 -17.99 -11.06 13.70
C ALA A 197 -17.78 -9.61 13.19
N PRO A 198 -18.11 -8.58 14.00
CA PRO A 198 -17.95 -7.20 13.58
C PRO A 198 -16.47 -6.85 13.42
N GLN A 199 -16.12 -6.27 12.27
CA GLN A 199 -14.77 -5.78 11.97
C GLN A 199 -14.62 -4.28 12.27
N THR A 200 -15.73 -3.58 12.38
CA THR A 200 -15.78 -2.16 12.69
C THR A 200 -16.90 -1.84 13.68
N TYR A 201 -16.79 -0.69 14.34
CA TYR A 201 -17.85 -0.11 15.15
C TYR A 201 -17.87 1.41 15.03
N THR A 202 -19.01 2.02 15.37
CA THR A 202 -19.12 3.47 15.54
C THR A 202 -19.30 3.81 17.01
N MET A 203 -18.96 5.05 17.40
CA MET A 203 -19.15 5.48 18.79
C MET A 203 -20.63 5.65 19.20
N PHE A 204 -21.58 5.53 18.27
CA PHE A 204 -22.99 5.84 18.50
C PHE A 204 -23.82 4.65 19.03
N SER A 205 -23.31 3.43 18.87
CA SER A 205 -23.95 2.19 19.31
C SER A 205 -22.98 1.28 20.07
N ALA A 206 -23.51 0.46 20.96
CA ALA A 206 -22.73 -0.63 21.53
C ALA A 206 -22.56 -1.77 20.51
N THR A 207 -21.42 -2.44 20.52
CA THR A 207 -21.10 -3.55 19.60
C THR A 207 -20.72 -4.78 20.40
N THR A 208 -21.51 -5.86 20.30
CA THR A 208 -21.25 -7.11 21.00
C THR A 208 -20.11 -7.88 20.34
N LEU A 209 -19.23 -8.47 21.14
CA LEU A 209 -18.16 -9.33 20.64
C LEU A 209 -18.68 -10.78 20.54
N PRO A 210 -18.41 -11.48 19.42
CA PRO A 210 -18.89 -12.84 19.18
C PRO A 210 -18.10 -13.87 19.99
N GLY A 211 -18.53 -15.13 19.97
CA GLY A 211 -17.72 -16.24 20.47
C GLY A 211 -16.51 -16.53 19.57
N CYS A 212 -15.64 -17.41 20.07
CA CYS A 212 -14.52 -17.96 19.32
C CYS A 212 -14.41 -19.46 19.60
N THR A 213 -13.96 -20.24 18.62
CA THR A 213 -13.80 -21.69 18.76
C THR A 213 -12.37 -22.12 18.48
N LYS A 214 -11.80 -22.98 19.32
CA LYS A 214 -10.49 -23.61 19.12
C LYS A 214 -10.57 -25.09 19.48
N ASN A 215 -10.16 -25.98 18.59
CA ASN A 215 -10.29 -27.43 18.82
C ASN A 215 -9.44 -27.88 20.02
N GLY A 216 -10.02 -28.65 20.95
CA GLY A 216 -9.36 -29.07 22.20
C GLY A 216 -9.32 -28.03 23.33
N TYR A 217 -9.97 -26.87 23.14
CA TYR A 217 -9.98 -25.79 24.12
C TYR A 217 -11.36 -25.14 24.29
N THR A 218 -11.63 -24.65 25.51
CA THR A 218 -12.83 -23.88 25.84
C THR A 218 -12.52 -22.38 25.79
N PHE A 219 -13.33 -21.62 25.05
CA PHE A 219 -13.23 -20.16 25.01
C PHE A 219 -13.74 -19.54 26.31
N VAL A 220 -12.88 -18.80 26.99
CA VAL A 220 -13.18 -18.13 28.26
C VAL A 220 -13.75 -16.74 28.03
N GLY A 221 -13.27 -16.04 27.00
CA GLY A 221 -13.71 -14.68 26.67
C GLY A 221 -12.62 -13.83 26.03
N TRP A 222 -13.01 -12.64 25.60
CA TRP A 222 -12.09 -11.63 25.08
C TRP A 222 -11.48 -10.81 26.20
N TYR A 223 -10.23 -10.41 26.05
CA TYR A 223 -9.56 -9.46 26.92
C TYR A 223 -9.01 -8.30 26.10
N ASP A 224 -8.86 -7.13 26.71
CA ASP A 224 -8.30 -5.93 26.06
C ASP A 224 -6.76 -5.86 26.15
N ASN A 225 -6.14 -6.91 26.70
CA ASN A 225 -4.70 -7.01 26.89
C ASN A 225 -4.23 -8.47 26.71
N PRO A 226 -3.01 -8.68 26.17
CA PRO A 226 -2.47 -10.02 25.91
C PRO A 226 -2.10 -10.78 27.20
N SER A 227 -2.05 -10.11 28.35
CA SER A 227 -1.81 -10.76 29.65
C SER A 227 -3.10 -11.30 30.30
N PHE A 228 -4.26 -11.11 29.63
CA PHE A 228 -5.58 -11.55 30.11
C PHE A 228 -5.96 -11.07 31.52
N ASN A 229 -5.46 -9.88 31.89
CA ASN A 229 -5.79 -9.26 33.17
C ASN A 229 -7.18 -8.62 33.12
N GLY A 230 -7.86 -8.56 34.27
CA GLY A 230 -9.19 -7.95 34.38
C GLY A 230 -10.33 -8.93 34.07
N THR A 231 -11.47 -8.38 33.64
CA THR A 231 -12.67 -9.17 33.32
C THR A 231 -12.82 -9.32 31.81
N ALA A 232 -13.41 -10.45 31.38
CA ALA A 232 -13.71 -10.66 29.97
C ALA A 232 -14.60 -9.54 29.41
N VAL A 233 -14.24 -9.04 28.23
CA VAL A 233 -14.97 -8.04 27.46
C VAL A 233 -16.00 -8.76 26.59
N THR A 234 -17.27 -8.40 26.74
CA THR A 234 -18.36 -8.99 25.94
C THR A 234 -18.91 -8.02 24.90
N ALA A 235 -18.60 -6.73 25.02
CA ALA A 235 -19.03 -5.69 24.09
C ALA A 235 -18.16 -4.43 24.19
N ILE A 236 -18.08 -3.70 23.08
CA ILE A 236 -17.62 -2.31 23.05
C ILE A 236 -18.82 -1.42 23.44
N ALA A 237 -18.70 -0.69 24.55
CA ALA A 237 -19.74 0.22 25.00
C ALA A 237 -19.87 1.45 24.08
N LYS A 238 -21.09 2.00 23.98
CA LYS A 238 -21.36 3.27 23.30
C LYS A 238 -20.44 4.38 23.82
N GLY A 239 -19.96 5.23 22.92
CA GLY A 239 -19.07 6.37 23.21
C GLY A 239 -17.58 6.07 23.10
N ASN A 240 -17.19 4.80 22.87
CA ASN A 240 -15.80 4.43 22.60
C ASN A 240 -15.36 4.91 21.22
N GLN A 241 -14.06 5.21 21.09
CA GLN A 241 -13.43 5.67 19.86
C GLN A 241 -12.10 4.96 19.66
N GLY A 242 -11.61 4.97 18.43
CA GLY A 242 -10.32 4.41 18.03
C GLY A 242 -10.33 2.90 17.85
N THR A 243 -9.28 2.38 17.21
CA THR A 243 -9.12 0.94 16.98
C THR A 243 -9.09 0.18 18.31
N LYS A 244 -9.82 -0.93 18.38
CA LYS A 244 -9.82 -1.83 19.54
C LYS A 244 -9.13 -3.14 19.21
N TYR A 245 -8.42 -3.68 20.20
CA TYR A 245 -7.73 -4.96 20.12
C TYR A 245 -8.29 -5.90 21.19
N PHE A 246 -8.70 -7.09 20.78
CA PHE A 246 -9.23 -8.12 21.66
C PHE A 246 -8.45 -9.42 21.53
N TYR A 247 -8.10 -10.01 22.68
CA TYR A 247 -7.27 -11.19 22.79
C TYR A 247 -8.13 -12.34 23.32
N ALA A 248 -8.26 -13.40 22.53
CA ALA A 248 -9.05 -14.57 22.93
C ALA A 248 -8.31 -15.35 24.01
N LYS A 249 -8.95 -15.55 25.16
CA LYS A 249 -8.46 -16.47 26.18
C LYS A 249 -9.15 -17.82 26.02
N TYR A 250 -8.35 -18.89 26.05
CA TYR A 250 -8.82 -20.26 26.06
C TYR A 250 -8.30 -20.99 27.30
N ILE A 251 -8.95 -22.10 27.62
CA ILE A 251 -8.51 -23.08 28.61
C ILE A 251 -8.44 -24.43 27.92
N CYS A 252 -7.34 -25.17 28.13
CA CYS A 252 -7.17 -26.51 27.58
C CYS A 252 -8.19 -27.50 28.16
N ASP A 253 -8.88 -28.24 27.29
CA ASP A 253 -9.87 -29.24 27.67
C ASP A 253 -9.36 -30.68 27.58
N LEU A 254 -8.17 -30.86 27.01
CA LEU A 254 -7.52 -32.15 26.85
C LEU A 254 -6.61 -32.43 28.05
N ALA A 255 -6.71 -33.64 28.56
CA ALA A 255 -5.77 -34.20 29.53
C ALA A 255 -4.96 -35.26 28.79
N ASP A 256 -3.81 -34.85 28.24
CA ASP A 256 -2.97 -35.76 27.46
C ASP A 256 -1.49 -35.65 27.81
N VAL A 257 -0.75 -36.69 27.45
CA VAL A 257 0.69 -36.82 27.69
C VAL A 257 1.36 -37.33 26.42
N SER A 258 2.55 -36.83 26.13
CA SER A 258 3.38 -37.31 25.02
C SER A 258 4.82 -37.52 25.47
N ALA A 259 5.51 -38.42 24.78
CA ALA A 259 6.92 -38.70 24.99
C ALA A 259 7.80 -37.54 24.49
N LYS A 260 8.84 -37.20 25.26
CA LYS A 260 9.92 -36.30 24.79
C LYS A 260 11.04 -37.02 24.05
N TYR A 261 11.20 -38.31 24.33
CA TYR A 261 12.30 -39.13 23.83
C TYR A 261 11.75 -40.43 23.27
N ASN A 262 12.37 -40.96 22.22
CA ASN A 262 11.91 -42.20 21.57
C ASN A 262 11.98 -43.42 22.51
N SER A 263 12.85 -43.36 23.52
CA SER A 263 12.93 -44.37 24.60
C SER A 263 11.76 -44.34 25.60
N VAL A 264 10.85 -43.35 25.50
CA VAL A 264 9.63 -43.26 26.31
C VAL A 264 8.45 -43.74 25.48
N THR A 265 7.78 -44.78 25.94
CA THR A 265 6.56 -45.29 25.31
C THR A 265 5.35 -44.65 25.97
N VAL A 266 4.53 -43.96 25.18
CA VAL A 266 3.21 -43.50 25.60
C VAL A 266 2.17 -44.19 24.72
N THR A 267 1.25 -44.91 25.36
CA THR A 267 0.08 -45.50 24.70
C THR A 267 -1.18 -44.80 25.18
N GLU A 268 -2.35 -45.27 24.73
CA GLU A 268 -3.63 -44.70 25.16
C GLU A 268 -3.80 -44.71 26.69
N ASP A 269 -3.31 -45.76 27.37
CA ASP A 269 -3.56 -46.02 28.78
C ASP A 269 -2.28 -46.19 29.63
N SER A 270 -1.09 -46.12 29.03
CA SER A 270 0.17 -46.34 29.74
C SER A 270 1.30 -45.42 29.32
N VAL A 271 2.18 -45.14 30.27
CA VAL A 271 3.46 -44.48 30.07
C VAL A 271 4.54 -45.40 30.62
N ALA A 272 5.53 -45.73 29.81
CA ALA A 272 6.63 -46.58 30.22
C ALA A 272 7.97 -46.00 29.76
N PHE A 273 8.93 -45.95 30.67
CA PHE A 273 10.32 -45.62 30.34
C PHE A 273 11.27 -46.31 31.31
N SER A 274 12.54 -46.32 30.96
CA SER A 274 13.58 -46.90 31.82
C SER A 274 14.50 -45.80 32.36
N VAL A 275 15.30 -46.12 33.37
CA VAL A 275 16.30 -45.21 33.96
C VAL A 275 17.54 -45.97 34.45
N LYS A 276 18.64 -45.25 34.62
CA LYS A 276 19.90 -45.81 35.12
C LYS A 276 19.76 -46.33 36.56
N TYR A 277 20.52 -47.37 36.89
CA TYR A 277 20.56 -47.98 38.22
C TYR A 277 20.87 -47.02 39.38
N THR A 278 21.58 -45.91 39.12
CA THR A 278 21.89 -44.87 40.12
C THR A 278 20.84 -43.77 40.22
N GLN A 279 19.82 -43.77 39.35
CA GLN A 279 18.80 -42.74 39.36
C GLN A 279 18.04 -42.81 40.68
N SER A 280 18.03 -41.71 41.44
CA SER A 280 17.45 -41.68 42.80
C SER A 280 16.17 -40.84 42.90
N THR A 281 15.93 -39.95 41.93
CA THR A 281 14.73 -39.11 41.86
C THR A 281 14.29 -38.97 40.41
N ILE A 282 12.97 -38.98 40.16
CA ILE A 282 12.41 -38.78 38.82
C ILE A 282 11.60 -37.49 38.80
N ASP A 283 11.96 -36.60 37.86
CA ASP A 283 11.10 -35.51 37.40
C ASP A 283 10.45 -35.92 36.08
N LEU A 284 9.14 -36.16 36.10
CA LEU A 284 8.42 -36.60 34.89
C LEU A 284 8.46 -35.58 33.76
N THR A 285 8.66 -34.29 34.08
CA THR A 285 8.75 -33.25 33.04
C THR A 285 10.03 -33.32 32.24
N GLU A 286 11.04 -34.07 32.67
CA GLU A 286 12.23 -34.36 31.85
C GLU A 286 11.89 -35.32 30.71
N TYR A 287 10.94 -36.24 30.91
CA TYR A 287 10.63 -37.34 29.99
C TYR A 287 9.32 -37.16 29.22
N LEU A 288 8.38 -36.39 29.78
CA LEU A 288 7.02 -36.23 29.29
C LEU A 288 6.70 -34.77 29.02
N THR A 289 5.91 -34.56 27.97
CA THR A 289 5.21 -33.31 27.71
C THR A 289 3.74 -33.51 28.05
N PHE A 290 3.14 -32.55 28.72
CA PHE A 290 1.72 -32.57 29.03
C PHE A 290 0.99 -31.58 28.12
N SER A 291 -0.28 -31.84 27.87
CA SER A 291 -1.17 -30.87 27.21
C SER A 291 -1.05 -29.48 27.85
N ASP A 292 -1.05 -28.43 27.04
CA ASP A 292 -0.83 -27.05 27.49
C ASP A 292 -1.75 -26.67 28.67
N GLY A 293 -1.21 -25.99 29.68
CA GLY A 293 -1.92 -25.63 30.91
C GLY A 293 -2.34 -26.78 31.83
N ALA A 294 -2.11 -28.05 31.47
CA ALA A 294 -2.48 -29.19 32.30
C ALA A 294 -1.58 -29.35 33.53
N THR A 295 -2.15 -29.98 34.56
CA THR A 295 -1.42 -30.36 35.78
C THR A 295 -1.39 -31.89 35.89
N TYR A 296 -0.40 -32.42 36.60
CA TYR A 296 -0.30 -33.86 36.81
C TYR A 296 -0.10 -34.22 38.28
N VAL A 297 -0.54 -35.41 38.63
CA VAL A 297 -0.37 -36.02 39.96
C VAL A 297 0.11 -37.45 39.78
N VAL A 298 1.09 -37.85 40.58
CA VAL A 298 1.56 -39.24 40.65
C VAL A 298 1.10 -39.83 41.97
N SER A 299 0.66 -41.09 41.93
CA SER A 299 0.28 -41.85 43.12
C SER A 299 0.78 -43.30 43.07
N ASP A 300 0.96 -43.90 44.23
CA ASP A 300 1.22 -45.32 44.43
C ASP A 300 0.13 -45.96 45.31
N ALA A 301 0.33 -47.22 45.72
CA ALA A 301 -0.60 -47.91 46.63
C ALA A 301 -0.76 -47.24 48.00
N GLY A 302 0.17 -46.36 48.41
CA GLY A 302 0.15 -45.57 49.64
C GLY A 302 -0.49 -44.19 49.48
N GLY A 303 -0.81 -43.75 48.26
CA GLY A 303 -1.50 -42.50 47.96
C GLY A 303 -0.67 -41.54 47.10
N ARG A 304 -0.97 -40.25 47.20
CA ARG A 304 -0.32 -39.20 46.38
C ARG A 304 1.14 -39.02 46.79
N LEU A 305 2.02 -38.97 45.79
CA LEU A 305 3.45 -38.73 45.96
C LEU A 305 3.78 -37.25 45.80
N SER A 306 4.74 -36.75 46.59
CA SER A 306 5.36 -35.43 46.39
C SER A 306 6.51 -35.47 45.38
N SER A 307 7.15 -36.63 45.24
CA SER A 307 8.20 -36.93 44.27
C SER A 307 8.31 -38.45 44.10
N ILE A 308 8.84 -38.90 42.97
CA ILE A 308 9.18 -40.31 42.75
C ILE A 308 10.64 -40.47 43.19
N ALA A 309 10.86 -41.21 44.28
CA ALA A 309 12.18 -41.54 44.80
C ALA A 309 12.48 -43.02 44.59
N LEU A 310 13.64 -43.31 44.01
CA LEU A 310 14.11 -44.66 43.74
C LEU A 310 15.36 -44.93 44.59
N ALA A 311 15.48 -46.15 45.11
CA ALA A 311 16.74 -46.60 45.69
C ALA A 311 17.68 -47.03 44.56
N GLU A 312 19.00 -46.96 44.77
CA GLU A 312 19.93 -47.51 43.78
C GLU A 312 19.68 -49.01 43.57
N ASN A 313 19.56 -49.44 42.32
CA ASN A 313 19.46 -50.85 42.00
C ASN A 313 20.84 -51.51 42.07
N ASN A 314 21.13 -52.12 43.20
CA ASN A 314 22.35 -52.92 43.44
C ASN A 314 22.14 -54.43 43.22
N GLY A 315 20.98 -54.82 42.68
CA GLY A 315 20.65 -56.21 42.36
C GLY A 315 21.24 -56.67 41.02
N ASN A 316 20.97 -57.92 40.65
CA ASN A 316 21.41 -58.51 39.37
C ASN A 316 20.36 -58.40 38.25
N ASP A 317 19.14 -58.02 38.61
CA ASP A 317 17.98 -57.93 37.70
C ASP A 317 17.43 -56.50 37.72
N ASP A 318 16.77 -56.10 36.64
CA ASP A 318 16.09 -54.81 36.54
C ASP A 318 14.91 -54.77 37.52
N ILE A 319 14.62 -53.59 38.07
CA ILE A 319 13.51 -53.38 38.99
C ILE A 319 12.45 -52.53 38.30
N THR A 320 11.22 -53.02 38.26
CA THR A 320 10.09 -52.26 37.73
C THR A 320 9.31 -51.62 38.87
N HIS A 321 9.07 -50.31 38.74
CA HIS A 321 8.25 -49.52 39.63
C HIS A 321 6.95 -49.15 38.94
N GLU A 322 5.83 -49.37 39.61
CA GLU A 322 4.49 -49.12 39.08
C GLU A 322 3.82 -47.98 39.85
N TYR A 323 3.27 -47.04 39.11
CA TYR A 323 2.57 -45.85 39.61
C TYR A 323 1.30 -45.60 38.79
N THR A 324 0.47 -44.70 39.29
CA THR A 324 -0.63 -44.11 38.52
C THR A 324 -0.34 -42.64 38.29
N LEU A 325 -0.30 -42.23 37.03
CA LEU A 325 -0.16 -40.84 36.59
C LEU A 325 -1.55 -40.31 36.20
N THR A 326 -2.06 -39.35 36.95
CA THR A 326 -3.30 -38.65 36.63
C THR A 326 -2.96 -37.29 36.03
N VAL A 327 -3.32 -37.05 34.77
CA VAL A 327 -3.22 -35.75 34.10
C VAL A 327 -4.59 -35.08 34.17
N THR A 328 -4.61 -33.82 34.57
CA THR A 328 -5.80 -32.98 34.66
C THR A 328 -5.65 -31.81 33.71
N ALA A 329 -6.58 -31.68 32.76
CA ALA A 329 -6.61 -30.56 31.84
C ALA A 329 -6.72 -29.23 32.60
N GLU A 330 -6.33 -28.12 31.97
CA GLU A 330 -6.39 -26.78 32.58
C GLU A 330 -7.81 -26.42 33.05
N ASN A 331 -8.84 -26.94 32.38
CA ASN A 331 -10.24 -26.76 32.80
C ASN A 331 -10.58 -27.37 34.17
N GLY A 332 -9.71 -28.23 34.70
CA GLY A 332 -9.85 -28.89 36.00
C GLY A 332 -10.90 -30.01 36.03
N THR A 333 -11.67 -30.20 34.97
CA THR A 333 -12.76 -31.18 34.88
C THR A 333 -12.39 -32.43 34.11
N THR A 334 -11.61 -32.31 33.03
CA THR A 334 -11.16 -33.45 32.25
C THR A 334 -9.93 -34.04 32.92
N GLN A 335 -9.97 -35.34 33.23
CA GLN A 335 -8.83 -36.08 33.77
C GLN A 335 -8.63 -37.36 32.98
N LYS A 336 -7.37 -37.75 32.84
CA LYS A 336 -6.97 -39.02 32.24
C LYS A 336 -5.92 -39.68 33.13
N GLU A 337 -6.07 -40.98 33.34
CA GLU A 337 -5.16 -41.79 34.14
C GLU A 337 -4.34 -42.70 33.22
N TYR A 338 -3.04 -42.78 33.51
CA TYR A 338 -2.10 -43.66 32.83
C TYR A 338 -1.47 -44.60 33.86
N SER A 339 -1.31 -45.86 33.48
CA SER A 339 -0.40 -46.77 34.18
C SER A 339 1.03 -46.30 33.90
N LEU A 340 1.76 -45.88 34.92
CA LEU A 340 3.12 -45.37 34.80
C LEU A 340 4.11 -46.43 35.28
N THR A 341 4.89 -46.97 34.35
CA THR A 341 5.90 -47.99 34.61
C THR A 341 7.30 -47.41 34.43
N ILE A 342 8.13 -47.48 35.47
CA ILE A 342 9.52 -47.03 35.44
C ILE A 342 10.42 -48.23 35.69
N THR A 343 11.20 -48.63 34.69
CA THR A 343 12.16 -49.73 34.83
C THR A 343 13.54 -49.19 35.17
N GLN A 344 14.03 -49.47 36.38
CA GLN A 344 15.36 -49.13 36.81
C GLN A 344 16.31 -50.29 36.49
N PHE A 345 17.24 -50.06 35.57
CA PHE A 345 18.17 -51.10 35.14
C PHE A 345 19.06 -51.60 36.29
N THR A 346 19.53 -52.84 36.20
CA THR A 346 20.72 -53.29 36.92
C THR A 346 21.98 -52.75 36.23
N ARG A 347 23.13 -52.84 36.91
CA ARG A 347 24.42 -52.42 36.35
C ARG A 347 24.87 -53.41 35.26
N LYS A 348 24.49 -53.13 34.02
CA LYS A 348 24.91 -53.85 32.81
C LYS A 348 25.73 -52.96 31.88
N GLN A 349 26.74 -53.52 31.23
CA GLN A 349 27.50 -52.82 30.19
C GLN A 349 26.74 -52.89 28.85
N VAL A 350 26.78 -51.80 28.11
CA VAL A 350 26.24 -51.69 26.75
C VAL A 350 27.35 -51.13 25.87
N VAL A 351 27.50 -51.67 24.66
CA VAL A 351 28.44 -51.12 23.68
C VAL A 351 27.66 -50.37 22.61
N VAL A 352 28.08 -49.16 22.28
CA VAL A 352 27.57 -48.40 21.14
C VAL A 352 28.63 -48.41 20.04
N THR A 353 28.26 -48.86 18.84
CA THR A 353 29.15 -48.90 17.69
C THR A 353 28.58 -48.02 16.58
N TYR A 354 29.40 -47.11 16.08
CA TYR A 354 29.04 -46.13 15.05
C TYR A 354 29.65 -46.59 13.73
N TYR A 355 28.85 -46.65 12.69
CA TYR A 355 29.20 -47.15 11.37
C TYR A 355 29.06 -46.06 10.31
N VAL A 356 30.11 -45.89 9.51
CA VAL A 356 30.10 -45.05 8.30
C VAL A 356 30.47 -45.97 7.13
N GLU A 357 29.60 -46.04 6.11
CA GLU A 357 29.78 -46.91 4.94
C GLU A 357 30.13 -48.37 5.32
N SER A 358 29.47 -48.92 6.36
CA SER A 358 29.71 -50.27 6.91
C SER A 358 31.08 -50.48 7.60
N SER A 359 31.87 -49.43 7.80
CA SER A 359 33.11 -49.46 8.58
C SER A 359 32.87 -48.87 9.97
N ILE A 360 33.54 -49.41 11.00
CA ILE A 360 33.46 -48.86 12.36
C ILE A 360 34.17 -47.50 12.38
N TYR A 361 33.40 -46.45 12.65
CA TYR A 361 33.87 -45.08 12.85
C TYR A 361 34.30 -44.85 14.30
N TYR A 362 33.46 -45.26 15.25
CA TYR A 362 33.73 -45.17 16.68
C TYR A 362 33.08 -46.35 17.41
N ARG A 363 33.67 -46.75 18.53
CA ARG A 363 33.11 -47.78 19.41
C ARG A 363 33.35 -47.36 20.85
N SER A 364 32.28 -47.35 21.65
CA SER A 364 32.38 -46.92 23.05
C SER A 364 33.08 -47.97 23.91
N ASP A 365 34.03 -47.56 24.74
CA ASP A 365 34.60 -48.37 25.80
C ASP A 365 33.85 -48.05 27.12
N ASP A 366 33.05 -48.98 27.64
CA ASP A 366 32.42 -48.94 28.98
C ASP A 366 31.16 -48.05 29.22
N ARG A 367 30.15 -48.08 28.33
CA ARG A 367 28.82 -47.52 28.65
C ARG A 367 27.98 -48.48 29.50
N GLN A 368 27.04 -47.94 30.28
CA GLN A 368 26.11 -48.73 31.09
C GLN A 368 24.66 -48.53 30.63
N ALA A 369 23.82 -49.53 30.87
CA ALA A 369 22.38 -49.37 30.65
C ALA A 369 21.83 -48.20 31.48
N GLY A 370 21.03 -47.37 30.84
CA GLY A 370 20.52 -46.11 31.39
C GLY A 370 21.43 -44.89 31.16
N ASP A 371 22.66 -45.06 30.69
CA ASP A 371 23.46 -43.93 30.19
C ASP A 371 22.92 -43.45 28.85
N LYS A 372 23.20 -42.20 28.47
CA LYS A 372 23.06 -41.76 27.08
C LYS A 372 24.21 -42.28 26.24
N ALA A 373 23.99 -42.44 24.93
CA ALA A 373 25.08 -42.69 23.99
C ALA A 373 26.07 -41.52 23.98
N GLU A 374 27.31 -41.78 23.58
CA GLU A 374 28.28 -40.70 23.38
C GLU A 374 27.91 -39.90 22.13
N THR A 375 27.99 -38.58 22.20
CA THR A 375 27.96 -37.80 20.96
C THR A 375 29.35 -37.90 20.34
N VAL A 376 29.43 -38.36 19.09
CA VAL A 376 30.66 -38.41 18.30
C VAL A 376 30.66 -37.26 17.31
N ASP A 377 31.84 -36.87 16.82
CA ASP A 377 31.92 -35.89 15.73
C ASP A 377 31.16 -36.43 14.50
N ASP A 378 30.46 -35.55 13.81
CA ASP A 378 29.75 -35.92 12.60
C ASP A 378 30.75 -36.37 11.53
N PRO A 379 30.48 -37.50 10.84
CA PRO A 379 31.36 -37.98 9.80
C PRO A 379 31.34 -37.02 8.61
N GLU A 380 32.51 -36.80 8.02
CA GLU A 380 32.65 -35.93 6.84
C GLU A 380 31.85 -36.53 5.67
N PRO A 381 30.82 -35.82 5.15
CA PRO A 381 30.02 -36.34 4.05
C PRO A 381 30.78 -36.26 2.72
N ALA A 382 30.41 -37.11 1.77
CA ALA A 382 30.88 -36.98 0.39
C ALA A 382 30.39 -35.65 -0.22
N GLU A 383 31.12 -35.14 -1.23
CA GLU A 383 30.73 -33.92 -1.93
C GLU A 383 29.30 -34.05 -2.49
N GLY A 384 28.43 -33.09 -2.16
CA GLY A 384 27.02 -33.13 -2.54
C GLY A 384 26.06 -33.77 -1.55
N TYR A 385 26.56 -34.19 -0.38
CA TYR A 385 25.75 -34.73 0.71
C TYR A 385 26.00 -33.95 2.00
N THR A 386 25.02 -33.99 2.90
CA THR A 386 25.17 -33.57 4.29
C THR A 386 25.00 -34.78 5.19
N PHE A 387 25.69 -34.78 6.33
CA PHE A 387 25.36 -35.73 7.39
C PHE A 387 23.94 -35.42 7.88
N GLY A 388 23.04 -36.39 7.75
CA GLY A 388 21.65 -36.24 8.17
C GLY A 388 21.49 -36.65 9.62
N CYS A 389 21.76 -37.91 9.92
CA CYS A 389 21.68 -38.40 11.29
C CYS A 389 22.40 -39.74 11.51
N TRP A 390 22.47 -40.14 12.78
CA TRP A 390 22.78 -41.51 13.17
C TRP A 390 21.47 -42.32 13.24
N CYS A 391 21.35 -43.38 12.46
CA CYS A 391 20.18 -44.26 12.41
C CYS A 391 20.42 -45.58 13.15
N LEU A 392 19.40 -46.09 13.84
CA LEU A 392 19.49 -47.32 14.62
C LEU A 392 19.48 -48.57 13.73
N GLY A 393 20.50 -49.42 13.86
CA GLY A 393 20.59 -50.76 13.26
C GLY A 393 20.85 -50.80 11.74
N SER A 394 20.54 -49.75 11.00
CA SER A 394 20.87 -49.58 9.58
C SER A 394 20.70 -48.12 9.15
N VAL A 395 21.20 -47.75 7.96
CA VAL A 395 21.01 -46.40 7.37
C VAL A 395 19.54 -46.05 7.09
N ASP A 396 18.67 -47.06 6.90
CA ASP A 396 17.22 -46.91 6.72
C ASP A 396 16.44 -47.05 8.05
N GLY A 397 17.17 -47.20 9.17
CA GLY A 397 16.60 -47.30 10.50
C GLY A 397 16.05 -45.96 11.01
N GLU A 398 15.34 -46.03 12.14
CA GLU A 398 14.86 -44.81 12.80
C GLU A 398 16.04 -43.95 13.26
N GLN A 399 15.87 -42.63 13.17
CA GLN A 399 16.83 -41.66 13.69
C GLN A 399 17.04 -41.89 15.19
N TYR A 400 18.31 -41.98 15.59
CA TYR A 400 18.69 -42.16 16.96
C TYR A 400 18.63 -40.83 17.72
N ASP A 401 17.85 -40.82 18.80
CA ASP A 401 17.77 -39.70 19.73
C ASP A 401 18.86 -39.83 20.79
N PHE A 402 19.88 -38.96 20.75
CA PHE A 402 20.97 -38.97 21.74
C PHE A 402 20.55 -38.59 23.16
N ASN A 403 19.32 -38.10 23.35
CA ASN A 403 18.76 -37.95 24.69
C ASN A 403 18.11 -39.22 25.22
N SER A 404 17.85 -40.20 24.36
CA SER A 404 17.39 -41.51 24.78
C SER A 404 18.52 -42.27 25.48
N ILE A 405 18.12 -42.99 26.52
CA ILE A 405 19.03 -43.84 27.28
C ILE A 405 19.26 -45.17 26.57
N LEU A 406 20.43 -45.76 26.82
CA LEU A 406 20.79 -47.09 26.36
C LEU A 406 19.98 -48.13 27.14
N VAL A 407 19.20 -48.94 26.44
CA VAL A 407 18.39 -50.00 27.05
C VAL A 407 19.26 -51.24 27.26
N ALA A 408 19.10 -51.91 28.41
CA ALA A 408 19.87 -53.10 28.74
C ALA A 408 19.61 -54.26 27.77
N ASP A 409 20.67 -55.03 27.48
CA ASP A 409 20.72 -56.32 26.77
C ASP A 409 20.95 -56.29 25.25
N VAL A 410 21.16 -55.12 24.63
CA VAL A 410 21.47 -55.02 23.19
C VAL A 410 22.60 -54.01 22.96
N ASP A 411 23.66 -54.45 22.28
CA ASP A 411 24.66 -53.53 21.73
C ASP A 411 23.98 -52.63 20.68
N VAL A 412 24.21 -51.33 20.76
CA VAL A 412 23.54 -50.35 19.90
C VAL A 412 24.43 -50.06 18.70
N ASP A 413 23.98 -50.47 17.52
CA ASP A 413 24.65 -50.15 16.26
C ASP A 413 23.99 -48.93 15.63
N LEU A 414 24.76 -47.86 15.42
CA LEU A 414 24.31 -46.61 14.81
C LEU A 414 24.98 -46.42 13.46
N TYR A 415 24.21 -46.11 12.44
CA TYR A 415 24.68 -45.97 11.07
C TYR A 415 24.52 -44.53 10.61
N ALA A 416 25.60 -43.93 10.11
CA ALA A 416 25.54 -42.59 9.54
C ALA A 416 24.68 -42.61 8.27
N LYS A 417 23.63 -41.80 8.27
CA LYS A 417 22.80 -41.51 7.10
C LYS A 417 23.24 -40.17 6.53
N PHE A 418 23.46 -40.15 5.22
CA PHE A 418 23.78 -38.95 4.48
C PHE A 418 22.61 -38.60 3.57
N ASP A 419 22.16 -37.36 3.63
CA ASP A 419 21.10 -36.86 2.78
C ASP A 419 21.72 -36.02 1.66
N PRO A 420 21.28 -36.19 0.40
CA PRO A 420 21.83 -35.43 -0.70
C PRO A 420 21.43 -33.96 -0.58
N ILE A 421 22.38 -33.06 -0.81
CA ILE A 421 22.14 -31.60 -0.77
C ILE A 421 21.22 -31.24 -1.93
N THR A 422 20.17 -30.48 -1.61
CA THR A 422 19.28 -29.88 -2.61
C THR A 422 19.90 -28.58 -3.12
N TYR A 423 20.12 -28.51 -4.43
CA TYR A 423 20.61 -27.34 -5.15
C TYR A 423 19.48 -26.70 -5.95
N TYR A 424 19.57 -25.39 -6.18
CA TYR A 424 18.55 -24.63 -6.90
C TYR A 424 18.88 -24.44 -8.38
N LEU A 425 17.83 -24.45 -9.20
CA LEU A 425 17.86 -24.18 -10.64
C LEU A 425 17.15 -22.86 -10.90
N TYR A 426 17.89 -21.88 -11.41
CA TYR A 426 17.38 -20.57 -11.77
C TYR A 426 17.25 -20.42 -13.28
N TYR A 427 16.15 -19.84 -13.75
CA TYR A 427 15.87 -19.67 -15.18
C TYR A 427 15.78 -18.19 -15.52
N VAL A 428 16.71 -17.71 -16.34
CA VAL A 428 16.71 -16.35 -16.88
C VAL A 428 16.07 -16.37 -18.25
N LEU A 429 14.82 -15.93 -18.31
CA LEU A 429 13.92 -16.23 -19.42
C LEU A 429 14.00 -15.28 -20.61
N GLY A 430 14.67 -14.12 -20.49
CA GLY A 430 14.94 -13.23 -21.63
C GLY A 430 13.72 -12.83 -22.48
N GLY A 431 12.52 -12.78 -21.90
CA GLY A 431 11.27 -12.47 -22.59
C GLY A 431 10.39 -13.68 -22.96
N GLY A 432 10.64 -14.88 -22.44
CA GLY A 432 9.71 -16.02 -22.48
C GLY A 432 9.16 -16.41 -21.11
N ASP A 433 8.34 -17.46 -21.09
CA ASP A 433 7.84 -18.14 -19.89
C ASP A 433 8.56 -19.47 -19.71
N ASN A 434 8.87 -19.82 -18.45
CA ASN A 434 9.44 -21.13 -18.15
C ASN A 434 8.37 -22.22 -18.29
N ASP A 435 8.74 -23.39 -18.79
CA ASP A 435 7.84 -24.54 -18.75
C ASP A 435 7.67 -25.01 -17.29
N VAL A 436 6.43 -25.27 -16.87
CA VAL A 436 6.10 -25.72 -15.52
C VAL A 436 6.71 -27.07 -15.14
N SER A 437 7.15 -27.86 -16.12
CA SER A 437 7.83 -29.14 -15.91
C SER A 437 9.32 -28.99 -15.58
N ASN A 438 9.90 -27.80 -15.77
CA ASN A 438 11.28 -27.55 -15.40
C ASN A 438 11.41 -27.51 -13.86
N PRO A 439 12.27 -28.36 -13.27
CA PRO A 439 12.37 -28.44 -11.82
C PRO A 439 13.03 -27.19 -11.24
N ALA A 440 12.59 -26.77 -10.05
CA ALA A 440 13.19 -25.65 -9.32
C ALA A 440 14.46 -26.06 -8.56
N THR A 441 14.63 -27.36 -8.32
CA THR A 441 15.75 -27.91 -7.55
C THR A 441 16.21 -29.25 -8.13
N TYR A 442 17.42 -29.66 -7.75
CA TYR A 442 17.98 -30.97 -8.05
C TYR A 442 18.97 -31.38 -6.95
N THR A 443 19.26 -32.67 -6.87
CA THR A 443 20.32 -33.21 -6.00
C THR A 443 21.41 -33.86 -6.83
N VAL A 444 22.52 -34.24 -6.19
CA VAL A 444 23.56 -35.06 -6.84
C VAL A 444 23.06 -36.42 -7.34
N GLU A 445 21.91 -36.88 -6.85
CA GLU A 445 21.29 -38.15 -7.29
C GLU A 445 20.35 -37.97 -8.48
N ASP A 446 20.09 -36.72 -8.90
CA ASP A 446 19.16 -36.41 -9.98
C ASP A 446 19.87 -36.21 -11.32
N ALA A 447 19.28 -36.76 -12.38
CA ALA A 447 19.60 -36.40 -13.75
C ALA A 447 18.46 -35.55 -14.31
N VAL A 448 18.72 -34.27 -14.57
CA VAL A 448 17.72 -33.30 -15.02
C VAL A 448 17.83 -33.10 -16.52
N THR A 449 16.69 -33.04 -17.21
CA THR A 449 16.59 -32.54 -18.59
C THR A 449 15.65 -31.34 -18.61
N PHE A 450 16.00 -30.31 -19.36
CA PHE A 450 15.20 -29.08 -19.41
C PHE A 450 14.25 -29.08 -20.60
N ALA A 451 12.99 -28.74 -20.35
CA ALA A 451 11.99 -28.39 -21.35
C ALA A 451 12.26 -26.99 -21.92
N ASP A 452 11.79 -26.76 -23.14
CA ASP A 452 11.97 -25.50 -23.85
C ASP A 452 11.18 -24.36 -23.17
N ALA A 453 11.77 -23.16 -23.10
CA ALA A 453 11.03 -21.98 -22.67
C ALA A 453 10.05 -21.53 -23.77
N LEU A 454 8.87 -21.04 -23.38
CA LEU A 454 7.85 -20.55 -24.30
C LEU A 454 8.09 -19.06 -24.60
N PRO A 455 8.43 -18.67 -25.83
CA PRO A 455 8.58 -17.25 -26.17
C PRO A 455 7.26 -16.50 -25.98
N THR A 456 7.28 -15.28 -25.43
CA THR A 456 6.06 -14.45 -25.32
C THR A 456 5.64 -13.80 -26.64
N SER A 457 6.44 -13.97 -27.70
CA SER A 457 6.19 -13.44 -29.03
C SER A 457 6.31 -14.54 -30.08
N ASP A 458 5.31 -14.61 -30.97
CA ASP A 458 5.27 -15.49 -32.15
C ASP A 458 6.37 -15.17 -33.17
N GLU A 459 7.17 -14.12 -32.94
CA GLU A 459 8.30 -13.73 -33.79
C GLU A 459 9.61 -14.43 -33.40
N TYR A 460 9.64 -15.20 -32.30
CA TYR A 460 10.85 -15.86 -31.81
C TYR A 460 10.64 -17.37 -31.62
N THR A 461 11.67 -18.17 -31.93
CA THR A 461 11.76 -19.59 -31.55
C THR A 461 12.81 -19.77 -30.47
N PHE A 462 12.50 -20.56 -29.44
CA PHE A 462 13.49 -20.97 -28.45
C PHE A 462 14.60 -21.80 -29.09
N ASP A 463 15.84 -21.38 -28.90
CA ASP A 463 17.03 -22.05 -29.42
C ASP A 463 17.63 -23.00 -28.39
N GLY A 464 17.59 -22.65 -27.10
CA GLY A 464 18.07 -23.52 -26.03
C GLY A 464 18.40 -22.79 -24.74
N TRP A 465 18.71 -23.57 -23.70
CA TRP A 465 19.29 -23.09 -22.46
C TRP A 465 20.82 -23.00 -22.57
N TYR A 466 21.39 -21.95 -21.99
CA TYR A 466 22.81 -21.67 -22.02
C TYR A 466 23.35 -21.26 -20.65
N ASN A 467 24.67 -21.25 -20.52
CA ASN A 467 25.36 -20.55 -19.45
C ASN A 467 25.28 -19.01 -19.62
N ALA A 468 25.71 -18.26 -18.60
CA ALA A 468 25.55 -16.81 -18.52
C ALA A 468 26.17 -16.02 -19.69
N ASP A 469 27.22 -16.53 -20.33
CA ASP A 469 27.88 -15.89 -21.46
C ASP A 469 27.41 -16.43 -22.83
N TYR A 470 26.40 -17.31 -22.84
CA TYR A 470 25.84 -17.97 -24.03
C TYR A 470 26.84 -18.77 -24.86
N SER A 471 27.98 -19.16 -24.29
CA SER A 471 29.03 -19.91 -24.99
C SER A 471 28.76 -21.41 -25.06
N GLU A 472 28.04 -21.97 -24.08
CA GLU A 472 27.77 -23.40 -23.97
C GLU A 472 26.28 -23.67 -23.83
N LYS A 473 25.75 -24.59 -24.65
CA LYS A 473 24.36 -25.04 -24.58
C LYS A 473 24.22 -26.08 -23.47
N ILE A 474 23.35 -25.80 -22.50
CA ILE A 474 23.04 -26.69 -21.38
C ILE A 474 21.80 -27.50 -21.74
N THR A 475 21.93 -28.81 -21.88
CA THR A 475 20.80 -29.70 -22.22
C THR A 475 20.22 -30.44 -21.01
N GLY A 476 20.92 -30.40 -19.88
CA GLY A 476 20.54 -31.09 -18.67
C GLY A 476 21.61 -31.02 -17.59
N ILE A 477 21.31 -31.59 -16.43
CA ILE A 477 22.24 -31.82 -15.33
C ILE A 477 22.48 -33.33 -15.21
N ALA A 478 23.75 -33.74 -15.17
CA ALA A 478 24.12 -35.13 -14.97
C ALA A 478 24.20 -35.48 -13.47
N LEU A 479 24.17 -36.78 -13.17
CA LEU A 479 24.40 -37.30 -11.82
C LEU A 479 25.75 -36.81 -11.26
N GLY A 480 25.76 -36.46 -9.97
CA GLY A 480 26.94 -36.02 -9.23
C GLY A 480 27.32 -34.56 -9.40
N ILE A 481 26.53 -33.76 -10.14
CA ILE A 481 26.80 -32.33 -10.27
C ILE A 481 26.34 -31.60 -9.01
N THR A 482 27.19 -30.72 -8.49
CA THR A 482 26.95 -29.95 -7.28
C THR A 482 26.76 -28.46 -7.57
N GLY A 483 26.11 -27.77 -6.64
CA GLY A 483 25.97 -26.32 -6.61
C GLY A 483 24.83 -25.80 -7.48
N ASP A 484 24.28 -24.66 -7.09
CA ASP A 484 23.22 -23.99 -7.83
C ASP A 484 23.61 -23.72 -9.29
N LYS A 485 22.60 -23.72 -10.18
CA LYS A 485 22.80 -23.44 -11.61
C LYS A 485 21.82 -22.39 -12.09
N THR A 486 22.32 -21.48 -12.91
CA THR A 486 21.49 -20.50 -13.62
C THR A 486 21.54 -20.77 -15.11
N LEU A 487 20.36 -21.00 -15.70
CA LEU A 487 20.16 -21.29 -17.11
C LEU A 487 19.58 -20.06 -17.81
N TYR A 488 20.14 -19.74 -18.97
CA TYR A 488 19.78 -18.55 -19.74
C TYR A 488 19.08 -18.99 -21.02
N ALA A 489 17.82 -18.60 -21.18
CA ALA A 489 17.06 -18.88 -22.39
C ALA A 489 17.61 -18.05 -23.55
N ARG A 490 17.88 -18.70 -24.68
CA ARG A 490 18.23 -18.03 -25.94
C ARG A 490 17.13 -18.24 -26.97
N TYR A 491 16.79 -17.17 -27.69
CA TYR A 491 15.78 -17.19 -28.75
C TYR A 491 16.38 -16.77 -30.10
N THR A 492 15.81 -17.28 -31.17
CA THR A 492 16.12 -16.91 -32.56
C THR A 492 14.89 -16.26 -33.19
N LEU A 493 15.05 -15.07 -33.77
CA LEU A 493 13.98 -14.37 -34.49
C LEU A 493 13.57 -15.15 -35.76
N ILE A 494 12.27 -15.38 -35.94
CA ILE A 494 11.67 -16.14 -37.03
C ILE A 494 11.67 -15.37 -38.35
N ASN A 495 11.45 -14.03 -38.33
CA ASN A 495 11.35 -13.22 -39.55
C ASN A 495 11.98 -11.82 -39.40
N LYS A 496 12.97 -11.49 -40.24
CA LYS A 496 13.37 -10.10 -40.51
C LYS A 496 12.39 -9.47 -41.51
N THR A 497 11.76 -8.34 -41.17
CA THR A 497 10.93 -7.60 -42.13
C THR A 497 11.82 -6.84 -43.11
N VAL A 498 11.98 -7.37 -44.34
CA VAL A 498 12.70 -6.71 -45.43
C VAL A 498 11.69 -5.96 -46.31
N MET A 499 11.83 -4.64 -46.44
CA MET A 499 11.03 -3.84 -47.39
C MET A 499 11.77 -3.70 -48.73
N ASP A 500 11.16 -4.16 -49.83
CA ASP A 500 11.76 -4.14 -51.18
C ASP A 500 11.00 -3.14 -52.08
N PHE A 501 11.65 -2.03 -52.42
CA PHE A 501 11.14 -1.01 -53.35
C PHE A 501 11.71 -1.28 -54.74
N THR A 502 11.06 -2.19 -55.46
CA THR A 502 11.46 -2.57 -56.83
C THR A 502 10.73 -1.70 -57.85
N GLY A 503 11.46 -0.92 -58.66
CA GLY A 503 10.90 -0.13 -59.77
C GLY A 503 10.37 1.26 -59.40
N VAL A 504 10.67 1.76 -58.20
CA VAL A 504 10.34 3.13 -57.77
C VAL A 504 11.48 4.06 -58.18
N THR A 505 11.19 5.12 -58.95
CA THR A 505 12.22 6.04 -59.48
C THR A 505 12.51 7.24 -58.59
N GLU A 506 11.61 7.61 -57.67
CA GLU A 506 11.80 8.64 -56.63
C GLU A 506 10.97 8.25 -55.38
N ILE A 507 11.53 8.40 -54.17
CA ILE A 507 10.83 8.17 -52.89
C ILE A 507 10.77 9.51 -52.13
N THR A 508 9.61 9.90 -51.59
CA THR A 508 9.49 11.19 -50.89
C THR A 508 9.88 11.11 -49.40
N LEU A 509 10.32 12.23 -48.82
CA LEU A 509 10.70 12.31 -47.39
C LEU A 509 9.54 11.96 -46.45
N ALA A 510 8.31 12.34 -46.81
CA ALA A 510 7.12 12.07 -46.03
C ALA A 510 6.81 10.56 -45.96
N GLU A 511 6.97 9.85 -47.08
CA GLU A 511 6.77 8.40 -47.14
C GLU A 511 7.79 7.66 -46.27
N LEU A 512 9.08 8.03 -46.28
CA LEU A 512 10.05 7.43 -45.35
C LEU A 512 9.69 7.73 -43.88
N ASN A 513 9.31 8.96 -43.57
CA ASN A 513 9.08 9.41 -42.19
C ASN A 513 7.88 8.72 -41.53
N ASP A 514 6.78 8.52 -42.26
CA ASP A 514 5.60 7.82 -41.73
C ASP A 514 5.92 6.35 -41.37
N TYR A 515 6.76 5.68 -42.16
CA TYR A 515 7.22 4.32 -41.85
C TYR A 515 8.21 4.28 -40.68
N PHE A 516 9.10 5.27 -40.56
CA PHE A 516 10.00 5.37 -39.40
C PHE A 516 9.23 5.57 -38.10
N VAL A 517 8.22 6.44 -38.11
CA VAL A 517 7.33 6.66 -36.95
C VAL A 517 6.57 5.38 -36.61
N TYR A 518 6.05 4.66 -37.61
CA TYR A 518 5.36 3.38 -37.39
C TYR A 518 6.29 2.31 -36.78
N ALA A 519 7.51 2.15 -37.30
CA ALA A 519 8.44 1.14 -36.81
C ALA A 519 8.98 1.47 -35.41
N MET A 520 9.19 2.75 -35.09
CA MET A 520 9.53 3.20 -33.73
C MET A 520 8.37 3.02 -32.75
N TYR A 521 7.15 3.38 -33.13
CA TYR A 521 5.96 3.22 -32.29
C TYR A 521 5.71 1.74 -31.93
N ASN A 522 5.96 0.83 -32.86
CA ASN A 522 5.84 -0.61 -32.67
C ASN A 522 7.14 -1.27 -32.17
N ARG A 523 8.15 -0.49 -31.76
CA ARG A 523 9.41 -0.95 -31.15
C ARG A 523 10.16 -2.03 -31.97
N MET A 524 10.15 -1.92 -33.30
CA MET A 524 10.84 -2.85 -34.17
C MET A 524 12.37 -2.63 -34.13
N SER A 525 13.16 -3.70 -33.98
CA SER A 525 14.62 -3.68 -34.14
C SER A 525 15.04 -4.23 -35.51
N ASP A 526 16.15 -3.74 -36.07
CA ASP A 526 16.73 -4.17 -37.37
C ASP A 526 15.83 -4.02 -38.61
N ILE A 527 15.57 -2.78 -39.04
CA ILE A 527 14.85 -2.51 -40.29
C ILE A 527 15.82 -2.59 -41.48
N GLN A 528 15.46 -3.37 -42.53
CA GLN A 528 16.18 -3.40 -43.79
C GLN A 528 15.34 -2.82 -44.93
N ILE A 529 15.83 -1.74 -45.53
CA ILE A 529 15.26 -1.16 -46.75
C ILE A 529 16.12 -1.57 -47.94
N ARG A 530 15.48 -2.16 -48.94
CA ARG A 530 16.10 -2.63 -50.18
C ARG A 530 15.57 -1.81 -51.36
N ILE A 531 16.46 -1.19 -52.12
CA ILE A 531 16.14 -0.40 -53.32
C ILE A 531 16.73 -1.09 -54.54
N THR A 532 15.91 -1.33 -55.56
CA THR A 532 16.31 -2.00 -56.81
C THR A 532 15.92 -1.17 -58.05
N GLY A 533 16.95 -0.65 -58.74
CA GLY A 533 16.83 0.06 -60.03
C GLY A 533 16.98 1.58 -59.92
N GLY A 534 18.14 2.10 -60.31
CA GLY A 534 18.53 3.53 -60.21
C GLY A 534 19.62 3.74 -59.16
N GLU A 535 20.61 4.60 -59.42
CA GLU A 535 21.54 5.04 -58.36
C GLU A 535 20.76 5.89 -57.36
N PRO A 536 20.93 5.70 -56.04
CA PRO A 536 20.49 6.69 -55.08
C PRO A 536 21.16 8.00 -55.50
N ASN A 537 20.38 8.99 -55.94
CA ASN A 537 20.94 10.30 -56.23
C ASN A 537 21.66 10.79 -54.96
N GLU A 538 22.75 11.55 -55.09
CA GLU A 538 23.45 12.13 -53.92
C GLU A 538 22.52 12.95 -53.00
N GLU A 539 21.29 13.22 -53.42
CA GLU A 539 20.20 13.81 -52.64
C GLU A 539 19.53 12.85 -51.63
N LEU A 540 19.49 11.51 -51.82
CA LEU A 540 18.71 10.63 -50.93
C LEU A 540 19.32 10.47 -49.53
N ARG A 541 20.66 10.48 -49.42
CA ARG A 541 21.38 10.33 -48.15
C ARG A 541 21.06 11.47 -47.16
N PRO A 542 21.10 12.77 -47.56
CA PRO A 542 20.63 13.87 -46.71
C PRO A 542 19.19 13.72 -46.23
N HIS A 543 18.30 13.16 -47.05
CA HIS A 543 16.89 12.97 -46.69
C HIS A 543 16.74 11.85 -45.64
N ILE A 544 17.49 10.76 -45.76
CA ILE A 544 17.54 9.68 -44.76
C ILE A 544 18.13 10.20 -43.45
N GLU A 545 19.26 10.93 -43.52
CA GLU A 545 19.89 11.57 -42.35
C GLU A 545 18.95 12.58 -41.67
N SER A 546 18.20 13.36 -42.44
CA SER A 546 17.26 14.37 -41.91
C SER A 546 15.98 13.74 -41.34
N ALA A 547 15.45 12.66 -41.93
CA ALA A 547 14.31 11.93 -41.37
C ALA A 547 14.69 11.24 -40.06
N PHE A 548 15.89 10.64 -40.00
CA PHE A 548 16.45 10.04 -38.79
C PHE A 548 16.74 11.07 -37.68
N ALA A 549 17.21 12.27 -38.03
CA ALA A 549 17.38 13.35 -37.07
C ALA A 549 16.03 13.90 -36.56
N ALA A 550 15.01 13.97 -37.42
CA ALA A 550 13.67 14.40 -37.04
C ALA A 550 12.97 13.38 -36.13
N SER A 551 13.19 12.07 -36.33
CA SER A 551 12.63 11.02 -35.49
C SER A 551 13.27 10.98 -34.10
N ASN A 552 14.59 11.20 -33.99
CA ASN A 552 15.27 11.39 -32.70
C ASN A 552 14.80 12.64 -31.94
N TYR A 553 14.21 13.63 -32.61
CA TYR A 553 13.66 14.85 -31.98
C TYR A 553 12.28 14.60 -31.34
N VAL A 554 11.50 13.64 -31.83
CA VAL A 554 10.17 13.31 -31.27
C VAL A 554 10.30 12.67 -29.89
N ASP A 555 11.38 11.93 -29.63
CA ASP A 555 11.64 11.25 -28.35
C ASP A 555 12.41 12.14 -27.33
N GLY A 556 13.10 13.18 -27.82
CA GLY A 556 13.77 14.18 -26.98
C GLY A 556 12.83 14.99 -26.07
N ALA A 557 11.51 14.86 -26.21
CA ALA A 557 10.52 15.43 -25.31
C ALA A 557 10.37 14.66 -23.98
N GLU A 558 10.80 13.39 -23.92
CA GLU A 558 10.74 12.54 -22.71
C GLU A 558 12.11 12.30 -22.06
N GLY A 559 13.17 12.99 -22.51
CA GLY A 559 14.43 13.07 -21.77
C GLY A 559 15.35 11.84 -21.82
N HIS A 560 15.14 10.92 -22.77
CA HIS A 560 16.01 9.75 -22.94
C HIS A 560 16.64 9.76 -24.34
N GLY A 561 17.96 9.92 -24.43
CA GLY A 561 18.69 9.86 -25.69
C GLY A 561 18.94 8.41 -26.11
N VAL A 562 18.35 7.98 -27.23
CA VAL A 562 18.67 6.71 -27.90
C VAL A 562 19.94 6.85 -28.75
N ASP A 563 20.97 6.05 -28.48
CA ASP A 563 22.14 5.92 -29.36
C ASP A 563 21.78 5.03 -30.57
N SER A 564 21.11 5.64 -31.54
CA SER A 564 20.71 4.94 -32.78
C SER A 564 21.81 5.06 -33.83
N SER A 565 22.15 3.97 -34.51
CA SER A 565 23.14 3.98 -35.60
C SER A 565 22.54 3.40 -36.89
N PHE A 566 22.99 3.87 -38.05
CA PHE A 566 22.62 3.27 -39.33
C PHE A 566 23.85 3.04 -40.21
N SER A 567 23.75 2.04 -41.09
CA SER A 567 24.76 1.76 -42.09
C SER A 567 24.12 1.53 -43.46
N VAL A 568 24.84 1.90 -44.51
CA VAL A 568 24.40 1.70 -45.90
C VAL A 568 25.43 0.85 -46.60
N THR A 569 24.98 -0.25 -47.21
CA THR A 569 25.85 -1.15 -47.98
C THR A 569 25.25 -1.42 -49.35
N ALA A 570 26.05 -1.28 -50.40
CA ALA A 570 25.67 -1.64 -51.76
C ALA A 570 26.31 -2.97 -52.15
N ASN A 571 25.54 -3.87 -52.75
CA ASN A 571 26.13 -5.06 -53.37
C ASN A 571 26.48 -4.82 -54.84
N SER A 572 27.27 -5.73 -55.43
CA SER A 572 27.78 -5.65 -56.81
C SER A 572 26.70 -5.69 -57.90
N SER A 573 25.43 -5.90 -57.54
CA SER A 573 24.28 -5.91 -58.45
C SER A 573 23.48 -4.59 -58.43
N GLY A 574 23.99 -3.56 -57.75
CA GLY A 574 23.34 -2.24 -57.65
C GLY A 574 22.19 -2.20 -56.64
N VAL A 575 22.09 -3.20 -55.75
CA VAL A 575 21.12 -3.23 -54.66
C VAL A 575 21.73 -2.56 -53.44
N TRP A 576 21.04 -1.56 -52.90
CA TRP A 576 21.45 -0.85 -51.70
C TRP A 576 20.61 -1.35 -50.52
N ASN A 577 21.29 -1.73 -49.44
CA ASN A 577 20.69 -2.13 -48.17
C ASN A 577 21.02 -1.06 -47.13
N ILE A 578 19.98 -0.47 -46.55
CA ILE A 578 20.11 0.43 -45.41
C ILE A 578 19.69 -0.35 -44.18
N HIS A 579 20.57 -0.40 -43.19
CA HIS A 579 20.40 -1.12 -41.95
C HIS A 579 20.39 -0.15 -40.78
N PHE A 580 19.32 -0.17 -40.00
CA PHE A 580 19.18 0.61 -38.78
C PHE A 580 19.31 -0.32 -37.58
N SER A 581 20.24 0.00 -36.68
CA SER A 581 20.37 -0.67 -35.39
C SER A 581 19.80 0.27 -34.32
N ASN A 582 18.66 -0.10 -33.73
CA ASN A 582 18.22 0.51 -32.49
C ASN A 582 18.90 -0.28 -31.35
N VAL A 583 19.61 0.39 -30.45
CA VAL A 583 20.24 -0.30 -29.33
C VAL A 583 19.12 -0.60 -28.34
N ASP A 584 18.75 -1.88 -28.23
CA ASP A 584 17.72 -2.35 -27.32
C ASP A 584 17.92 -1.79 -25.90
N TYR A 585 16.80 -1.39 -25.30
CA TYR A 585 16.62 -1.10 -23.87
C TYR A 585 16.87 -2.37 -23.04
N ASN A 586 18.11 -2.83 -22.99
CA ASN A 586 18.60 -3.59 -21.87
C ASN A 586 19.22 -2.58 -20.92
N ASN A 587 18.60 -2.42 -19.75
CA ASN A 587 19.26 -1.86 -18.56
C ASN A 587 20.44 -2.77 -18.16
N ALA A 588 21.47 -2.79 -18.98
CA ALA A 588 22.80 -3.24 -18.64
C ALA A 588 23.63 -1.98 -18.46
N PRO A 589 23.82 -1.47 -17.23
CA PRO A 589 24.80 -0.43 -17.00
C PRO A 589 26.19 -1.03 -17.22
N ASN A 590 26.70 -0.88 -18.45
CA ASN A 590 28.09 -1.14 -18.72
C ASN A 590 28.89 0.15 -18.49
N LYS A 591 29.65 0.11 -17.39
CA LYS A 591 30.99 0.68 -17.23
C LYS A 591 31.20 2.12 -17.68
N ASN A 592 31.42 3.00 -16.70
CA ASN A 592 32.73 3.65 -16.60
C ASN A 592 33.08 3.95 -15.14
N ALA A 593 34.24 3.42 -14.74
CA ALA A 593 34.73 3.42 -13.38
C ALA A 593 35.25 4.78 -12.93
N THR A 594 34.99 5.14 -11.67
CA THR A 594 36.04 5.66 -10.80
C THR A 594 35.70 5.46 -9.32
N GLY A 595 36.21 4.36 -8.76
CA GLY A 595 36.54 4.21 -7.33
C GLY A 595 35.41 3.83 -6.37
N GLY A 596 35.25 2.53 -6.10
CA GLY A 596 34.45 2.01 -4.98
C GLY A 596 33.73 0.70 -5.33
N THR A 597 33.96 -0.32 -4.52
CA THR A 597 33.40 -1.69 -4.47
C THR A 597 31.85 -1.73 -4.48
N TYR A 598 31.10 -2.78 -4.87
CA TYR A 598 31.19 -4.22 -4.62
C TYR A 598 30.44 -5.02 -5.71
N SER A 599 30.80 -6.30 -5.87
CA SER A 599 30.04 -7.30 -6.61
C SER A 599 28.92 -7.84 -5.72
N GLN A 600 27.69 -7.91 -6.23
CA GLN A 600 26.65 -8.73 -5.62
C GLN A 600 27.02 -10.19 -5.92
N THR A 601 27.64 -10.86 -4.95
CA THR A 601 27.93 -12.29 -5.00
C THR A 601 26.89 -13.03 -4.16
N GLU A 602 26.26 -14.01 -4.80
CA GLU A 602 25.35 -15.05 -4.29
C GLU A 602 23.86 -14.68 -4.11
N PRO A 603 22.93 -15.45 -4.71
CA PRO A 603 21.54 -15.45 -4.32
C PRO A 603 21.37 -16.13 -2.95
N TYR A 604 20.39 -15.64 -2.21
CA TYR A 604 20.00 -16.02 -0.86
C TYR A 604 19.88 -17.55 -0.63
N ALA A 605 20.79 -18.14 0.15
CA ALA A 605 20.60 -19.48 0.72
C ALA A 605 19.84 -19.36 2.06
N MET A 606 18.61 -19.85 2.13
CA MET A 606 17.89 -20.01 3.40
C MET A 606 18.58 -21.08 4.24
N HIS A 607 19.30 -20.69 5.28
CA HIS A 607 19.68 -21.59 6.35
C HIS A 607 18.43 -21.94 7.19
N LEU A 608 17.84 -23.10 6.92
CA LEU A 608 16.86 -23.72 7.82
C LEU A 608 17.62 -24.30 9.01
N SER A 609 17.31 -23.86 10.23
CA SER A 609 17.78 -24.54 11.43
C SER A 609 16.96 -25.81 11.64
N GLU A 610 17.62 -26.96 11.75
CA GLU A 610 17.02 -28.27 12.04
C GLU A 610 16.44 -28.38 13.47
N THR A 611 16.63 -27.36 14.30
CA THR A 611 16.11 -27.32 15.68
C THR A 611 14.80 -26.55 15.74
N GLY A 612 13.78 -27.17 16.33
CA GLY A 612 12.57 -26.48 16.73
C GLY A 612 12.89 -25.26 17.62
N ARG A 613 12.11 -24.19 17.44
CA ARG A 613 12.31 -22.88 18.09
C ARG A 613 12.37 -22.98 19.62
N ALA A 614 13.25 -22.21 20.24
CA ALA A 614 13.32 -22.08 21.70
C ALA A 614 11.98 -21.62 22.33
N ALA A 615 11.73 -22.02 23.57
CA ALA A 615 10.48 -21.77 24.32
C ALA A 615 10.11 -20.29 24.52
N ASP A 616 11.05 -19.37 24.29
CA ASP A 616 10.85 -17.91 24.38
C ASP A 616 10.55 -17.25 23.01
N PHE A 617 10.49 -18.05 21.94
CA PHE A 617 10.23 -17.63 20.57
C PHE A 617 11.26 -16.59 20.05
N ASN A 618 12.46 -16.49 20.64
CA ASN A 618 13.53 -15.58 20.20
C ASN A 618 14.46 -16.16 19.14
N ASP A 619 14.34 -17.46 18.86
CA ASP A 619 15.27 -18.23 18.05
C ASP A 619 14.84 -18.24 16.56
N PHE A 620 15.13 -17.16 15.85
CA PHE A 620 14.83 -17.06 14.42
C PHE A 620 16.00 -17.61 13.61
N ALA A 621 15.74 -18.16 12.41
CA ALA A 621 16.78 -18.66 11.50
C ALA A 621 17.93 -17.67 11.28
N ILE A 622 17.61 -16.36 11.22
CA ILE A 622 18.61 -15.29 11.06
C ILE A 622 19.58 -15.17 12.25
N GLU A 623 19.20 -15.63 13.45
CA GLU A 623 20.05 -15.62 14.64
C GLU A 623 21.15 -16.69 14.58
N HIS A 624 20.96 -17.71 13.74
CA HIS A 624 21.91 -18.82 13.52
C HIS A 624 22.93 -18.53 12.41
N ILE A 625 22.78 -17.41 11.70
CA ILE A 625 23.76 -16.98 10.68
C ILE A 625 25.07 -16.57 11.39
N ALA A 626 26.17 -17.18 10.96
CA ALA A 626 27.49 -16.98 11.55
C ALA A 626 28.07 -15.58 11.24
N ASP A 627 27.90 -15.12 10.00
CA ASP A 627 28.43 -13.85 9.54
C ASP A 627 27.58 -12.69 10.05
N THR A 628 28.15 -11.84 10.90
CA THR A 628 27.44 -10.72 11.52
C THR A 628 27.75 -9.38 10.85
N LEU A 629 26.76 -8.50 10.75
CA LEU A 629 26.96 -7.10 10.39
C LEU A 629 26.42 -6.18 11.49
N VAL A 630 27.27 -5.28 12.01
CA VAL A 630 26.82 -4.27 12.98
C VAL A 630 26.04 -3.20 12.23
N VAL A 631 24.80 -2.95 12.66
CA VAL A 631 23.87 -2.04 11.98
C VAL A 631 23.37 -0.94 12.92
N ASN A 632 23.19 0.26 12.39
CA ASN A 632 22.74 1.44 13.15
C ASN A 632 21.44 2.01 12.61
N ASP A 633 21.19 1.93 11.31
CA ASP A 633 19.99 2.45 10.65
C ASP A 633 19.26 1.37 9.84
N THR A 634 18.09 1.74 9.33
CA THR A 634 17.21 0.82 8.60
C THR A 634 17.77 0.36 7.27
N GLU A 635 18.55 1.20 6.57
CA GLU A 635 19.21 0.80 5.33
C GLU A 635 20.31 -0.23 5.60
N GLN A 636 21.12 -0.04 6.65
CA GLN A 636 22.11 -1.01 7.08
C GLN A 636 21.48 -2.32 7.55
N LEU A 637 20.32 -2.24 8.21
CA LEU A 637 19.54 -3.40 8.60
C LEU A 637 19.03 -4.18 7.39
N VAL A 638 18.44 -3.50 6.40
CA VAL A 638 17.99 -4.11 5.14
C VAL A 638 19.17 -4.70 4.38
N TYR A 639 20.27 -3.96 4.27
CA TYR A 639 21.49 -4.43 3.62
C TYR A 639 22.04 -5.71 4.28
N ALA A 640 22.11 -5.73 5.63
CA ALA A 640 22.54 -6.92 6.36
C ALA A 640 21.68 -8.13 6.00
N VAL A 641 20.35 -7.95 6.01
CA VAL A 641 19.40 -8.99 5.66
C VAL A 641 19.58 -9.39 4.19
N GLU A 642 19.47 -8.48 3.22
CA GLU A 642 19.59 -8.74 1.77
C GLU A 642 20.89 -9.43 1.35
N HIS A 643 21.96 -9.25 2.12
CA HIS A 643 23.27 -9.84 1.85
C HIS A 643 23.61 -11.01 2.78
N GLY A 644 22.61 -11.57 3.48
CA GLY A 644 22.75 -12.81 4.25
C GLY A 644 23.54 -12.71 5.54
N TYR A 645 23.70 -11.52 6.12
CA TYR A 645 24.33 -11.32 7.43
C TYR A 645 23.32 -11.40 8.56
N ARG A 646 23.73 -11.91 9.73
CA ARG A 646 23.03 -11.67 11.01
C ARG A 646 23.21 -10.21 11.42
N PRO A 647 22.16 -9.38 11.41
CA PRO A 647 22.28 -8.01 11.87
C PRO A 647 22.53 -7.98 13.38
N VAL A 648 23.48 -7.16 13.82
CA VAL A 648 23.77 -6.88 15.23
C VAL A 648 23.50 -5.39 15.45
N PRO A 649 22.26 -5.01 15.80
CA PRO A 649 21.92 -3.63 15.99
C PRO A 649 22.68 -3.02 17.17
N THR A 650 23.20 -1.82 16.99
CA THR A 650 23.77 -1.08 18.13
C THR A 650 22.65 -0.67 19.08
N ALA A 651 22.93 -0.69 20.38
CA ALA A 651 21.94 -0.34 21.40
C ALA A 651 21.39 1.09 21.17
N GLN A 652 20.06 1.22 21.27
CA GLN A 652 19.28 2.45 21.08
C GLN A 652 19.26 2.97 19.64
N SER A 653 19.69 2.17 18.67
CA SER A 653 19.71 2.56 17.26
C SER A 653 18.33 2.41 16.58
N PRO A 654 18.04 3.18 15.52
CA PRO A 654 16.89 2.94 14.66
C PRO A 654 16.80 1.49 14.16
N ALA A 655 17.94 0.87 13.83
CA ALA A 655 18.00 -0.54 13.45
C ALA A 655 17.51 -1.47 14.57
N GLU A 656 17.90 -1.24 15.83
CA GLU A 656 17.45 -2.07 16.96
C GLU A 656 15.93 -1.99 17.14
N SER A 657 15.37 -0.79 17.02
CA SER A 657 13.93 -0.55 17.13
C SER A 657 13.16 -1.30 16.04
N VAL A 658 13.61 -1.21 14.78
CA VAL A 658 12.94 -1.86 13.65
C VAL A 658 13.13 -3.39 13.69
N TYR A 659 14.34 -3.86 13.99
CA TYR A 659 14.65 -5.28 14.10
C TYR A 659 13.80 -5.97 15.18
N ASN A 660 13.69 -5.35 16.37
CA ASN A 660 12.86 -5.88 17.44
C ASN A 660 11.37 -5.84 17.11
N LYS A 661 10.88 -4.79 16.43
CA LYS A 661 9.49 -4.73 15.96
C LYS A 661 9.17 -5.84 14.95
N ALA A 662 10.07 -6.09 14.00
CA ALA A 662 9.91 -7.18 13.04
C ALA A 662 9.83 -8.55 13.75
N LYS A 663 10.72 -8.80 14.73
CA LYS A 663 10.67 -10.03 15.55
C LYS A 663 9.37 -10.16 16.36
N ILE A 664 8.80 -9.06 16.84
CA ILE A 664 7.49 -9.05 17.53
C ILE A 664 6.37 -9.41 16.55
N VAL A 665 6.34 -8.78 15.37
CA VAL A 665 5.35 -9.07 14.33
C VAL A 665 5.39 -10.54 13.93
N LEU A 666 6.57 -11.08 13.64
CA LEU A 666 6.72 -12.48 13.24
C LEU A 666 6.27 -13.44 14.35
N ARG A 667 6.48 -13.13 15.63
CA ARG A 667 5.90 -13.90 16.75
C ARG A 667 4.38 -13.90 16.77
N CYS A 668 3.75 -12.83 16.28
CA CYS A 668 2.31 -12.69 16.32
C CYS A 668 1.60 -13.40 15.17
N ILE A 669 2.28 -13.60 14.04
CA ILE A 669 1.66 -14.11 12.80
C ILE A 669 2.14 -15.51 12.40
N ILE A 670 3.24 -16.01 12.96
CA ILE A 670 3.82 -17.31 12.64
C ILE A 670 3.89 -18.22 13.86
N ASP A 671 3.40 -19.45 13.68
CA ASP A 671 3.54 -20.58 14.60
C ASP A 671 4.57 -21.60 14.04
N ASN A 672 5.16 -22.41 14.92
CA ASN A 672 6.09 -23.49 14.53
C ASN A 672 5.38 -24.60 13.76
N ASP A 673 4.09 -24.83 14.07
CA ASP A 673 3.28 -25.88 13.44
C ASP A 673 2.83 -25.51 12.02
N MET A 674 3.06 -24.26 11.59
CA MET A 674 2.79 -23.80 10.23
C MET A 674 3.84 -24.34 9.25
N SER A 675 3.37 -24.83 8.10
CA SER A 675 4.24 -25.08 6.94
C SER A 675 4.90 -23.80 6.42
N ASP A 676 5.99 -23.91 5.68
CA ASP A 676 6.68 -22.74 5.12
C ASP A 676 5.77 -21.93 4.17
N TYR A 677 4.85 -22.60 3.48
CA TYR A 677 3.80 -21.95 2.69
C TYR A 677 2.84 -21.12 3.55
N GLU A 678 2.36 -21.67 4.68
CA GLU A 678 1.48 -20.96 5.61
C GLU A 678 2.19 -19.78 6.30
N LYS A 679 3.47 -19.94 6.62
CA LYS A 679 4.32 -18.86 7.16
C LYS A 679 4.48 -17.74 6.12
N ALA A 680 4.82 -18.08 4.88
CA ALA A 680 4.94 -17.12 3.79
C ALA A 680 3.62 -16.39 3.50
N LEU A 681 2.50 -17.12 3.52
CA LEU A 681 1.16 -16.56 3.34
C LEU A 681 0.79 -15.62 4.50
N ALA A 682 1.08 -15.99 5.76
CA ALA A 682 0.83 -15.14 6.92
C ALA A 682 1.64 -13.84 6.88
N ILE A 683 2.91 -13.91 6.45
CA ILE A 683 3.76 -12.73 6.22
C ILE A 683 3.16 -11.86 5.10
N TYR A 684 2.80 -12.46 3.97
CA TYR A 684 2.21 -11.76 2.82
C TYR A 684 0.90 -11.06 3.19
N GLU A 685 -0.02 -11.74 3.88
CA GLU A 685 -1.27 -11.15 4.36
C GLU A 685 -1.03 -10.01 5.34
N TYR A 686 -0.04 -10.15 6.24
CA TYR A 686 0.33 -9.09 7.15
C TYR A 686 0.85 -7.86 6.40
N LEU A 687 1.73 -8.05 5.41
CA LEU A 687 2.30 -6.96 4.62
C LEU A 687 1.21 -6.21 3.83
N ILE A 688 0.32 -6.92 3.14
CA ILE A 688 -0.77 -6.26 2.38
C ILE A 688 -1.70 -5.44 3.28
N ARG A 689 -1.94 -5.89 4.52
CA ARG A 689 -2.87 -5.21 5.44
C ARG A 689 -2.23 -4.06 6.23
N ASN A 690 -0.91 -4.04 6.35
CA ASN A 690 -0.20 -3.11 7.23
C ASN A 690 0.82 -2.20 6.50
N VAL A 691 1.07 -2.44 5.21
CA VAL A 691 1.89 -1.58 4.35
C VAL A 691 0.95 -0.86 3.38
N SER A 692 0.82 0.45 3.53
CA SER A 692 0.21 1.29 2.51
C SER A 692 1.31 1.77 1.58
N TYR A 693 1.30 1.29 0.33
CA TYR A 693 2.20 1.80 -0.71
C TYR A 693 1.72 3.21 -1.10
N ASP A 694 2.53 4.22 -0.85
CA ASP A 694 2.23 5.57 -1.32
C ASP A 694 2.59 5.68 -2.80
N HIS A 695 1.58 5.59 -3.67
CA HIS A 695 1.76 5.72 -5.12
C HIS A 695 2.23 7.11 -5.57
N GLU A 696 2.19 8.13 -4.69
CA GLU A 696 2.67 9.47 -5.02
C GLU A 696 4.16 9.66 -4.71
N THR A 697 4.70 8.93 -3.74
CA THR A 697 6.11 9.04 -3.31
C THR A 697 6.96 7.81 -3.58
N PHE A 698 6.35 6.67 -3.97
CA PHE A 698 6.99 5.35 -4.12
C PHE A 698 7.65 4.84 -2.83
N ASP A 699 7.07 5.14 -1.67
CA ASP A 699 7.50 4.67 -0.33
C ASP A 699 6.42 3.77 0.31
#